data_AF-A0A945S321-F1
#
_entry.id   AF-A0A945S321-F1
#
_cell.length_a   1.000
_cell.length_b   1.000
_cell.length_c   1.000
_cell.angle_alpha   90.00
_cell.angle_beta   90.00
_cell.angle_gamma   90.00
#
_symmetry.space_group_name_H-M   'P 1'
#
loop_
_entity.id
_entity.type
_entity.pdbx_description
1 polymer ?
#
loop_
_entity_poly.entity_id
_entity_poly.type
_entity_poly.pdbx_seq_one_letter_code
_entity_poly.pdbx_strand_id
1 'polypeptide(L)'
;MIHTRDFSGFVGKEGTAMITLRTGSFHWDIDDAGNSVSLRGAADGAECLDRRAPIAILRRGQGDVFPVEANLRGSDLCVTFSDNSKLTLATQCCAKHLVLTVAAVEAAAYERIDFIDVPLTLEPVAEPDAFCMGAVSRTLQTRVDAVPGPQSHLNAACYPNLGAVGASAAVVGVRFCELRSALQTIVSEAPDLPHSPLGGPWALDAPENRNSYLFGIATEETVDEWIKLCHDVGIGQLHFCGGGAFPMGDYDPNPALFPRGLDSVRAVVDKLHGAGLQAGVHTLSFSIGKNSRYVTPVPDPRLGAANVLTLAGDLSAEADIVPVLEPTAHMPRIANYSSRTSVTLMIEEELIDYDGIQDSPPYALTKCKRGAYGTTASAHPAGARIKHLKACWGMFAPDGEEGLFSEITGNISNLINKAGFDMVYLDGLDGAHILRGEEFRWYYGGRFAFEVFKALDRPIIMEMAAFLHHLWFVRSRMGAWDHASRGHKHFIDLHCRSNQNFKRIFLPGHLGWWAPRTTSGTKDDSTFPDDVAYLCTKALGDNIGFSLQGVGLESCERVPNLQQVAPIFRRYETVRKSGIVPESVREQLAIPGAEFELDDSDPGAPLFFPLKRHVHHTDLPGEGGPRWEVVSEDEEQSPWLRLEAVWSAADYDSPEGVTLAEFADEGEFADNGPVLCRVNSGEDYEYSSAAPGMNASLSIVQGGAPAGGPAARFCAHREASDGLVFSSAPDDEFSILHHGERFHRSRKASWVRIGKHFGSLLDITGQQALGVWIKGDGKGEWLNLQMRGQGRFFTYSDFYVPIDFTGWRYVELLEPDCDRFDELSWPYARAVYKLHRHGVEYDSVVALHVWLNGVAEGDDVEVMLGAVRALPVVTNRFIQPTVVINGEAVTFPIEMVSGHRLEVSGIEGTVFDQQGKKLETFQLSGSIPTLSPGPNAIAFETKSAFPRPRARVSLVTRNPDPVR
;
A
#
# COMPACT_ATOMS: atom_id res chain seq x y z
N MET A 1 12.25 -10.97 4.54
CA MET A 1 13.53 -11.25 3.85
C MET A 1 13.84 -12.74 3.89
N ILE A 2 14.02 -13.38 2.72
CA ILE A 2 14.48 -14.77 2.62
C ILE A 2 16.01 -14.70 2.71
N HIS A 3 16.57 -14.90 3.91
CA HIS A 3 17.99 -15.17 4.03
C HIS A 3 18.28 -16.49 3.30
N THR A 4 19.14 -16.46 2.29
CA THR A 4 19.75 -17.65 1.69
C THR A 4 20.50 -18.40 2.79
N ARG A 5 19.89 -19.45 3.33
CA ARG A 5 20.45 -20.27 4.42
C ARG A 5 21.52 -21.20 3.84
N ASP A 6 22.75 -21.05 4.32
CA ASP A 6 23.90 -21.89 3.97
C ASP A 6 23.84 -23.22 4.73
N PHE A 7 23.83 -24.34 4.01
CA PHE A 7 23.78 -25.71 4.53
C PHE A 7 25.04 -26.52 4.19
N SER A 8 26.15 -25.87 3.84
CA SER A 8 27.38 -26.49 3.30
C SER A 8 28.15 -27.47 4.21
N GLY A 9 27.64 -27.77 5.42
CA GLY A 9 28.37 -28.53 6.44
C GLY A 9 28.12 -30.04 6.54
N PHE A 10 27.19 -30.66 5.81
CA PHE A 10 26.73 -32.01 6.15
C PHE A 10 26.81 -33.04 5.02
N VAL A 11 27.69 -34.03 5.19
CA VAL A 11 27.82 -35.23 4.36
C VAL A 11 27.15 -36.40 5.08
N GLY A 12 26.03 -36.91 4.56
CA GLY A 12 25.41 -38.13 5.10
C GLY A 12 26.13 -39.40 4.64
N LYS A 13 26.02 -40.45 5.46
CA LYS A 13 26.50 -41.80 5.13
C LYS A 13 25.54 -42.49 4.14
N GLU A 14 26.05 -43.10 3.09
CA GLU A 14 25.28 -44.00 2.21
C GLU A 14 25.05 -45.36 2.90
N GLY A 15 23.81 -45.87 2.87
CA GLY A 15 23.43 -47.21 3.37
C GLY A 15 22.45 -47.27 4.56
N THR A 16 21.71 -46.19 4.82
CA THR A 16 20.88 -45.99 6.03
C THR A 16 19.44 -46.49 5.89
N ALA A 17 18.78 -46.78 7.02
CA ALA A 17 17.37 -47.13 7.06
C ALA A 17 16.51 -45.91 6.67
N MET A 18 15.53 -46.12 5.80
CA MET A 18 14.71 -45.06 5.21
C MET A 18 13.30 -45.07 5.81
N ILE A 19 12.84 -43.90 6.26
CA ILE A 19 11.46 -43.66 6.70
C ILE A 19 10.71 -43.01 5.54
N THR A 20 9.66 -43.65 5.04
CA THR A 20 8.81 -43.07 3.99
C THR A 20 7.42 -42.76 4.53
N LEU A 21 7.03 -41.49 4.49
CA LEU A 21 5.64 -41.06 4.70
C LEU A 21 4.93 -41.02 3.34
N ARG A 22 3.88 -41.83 3.17
CA ARG A 22 3.20 -42.01 1.87
C ARG A 22 1.77 -41.50 1.90
N THR A 23 1.47 -40.53 1.04
CA THR A 23 0.08 -40.17 0.70
C THR A 23 -0.30 -40.84 -0.62
N GLY A 24 -1.55 -40.66 -1.06
CA GLY A 24 -1.97 -41.08 -2.40
C GLY A 24 -1.41 -40.21 -3.52
N SER A 25 -0.84 -39.04 -3.22
CA SER A 25 -0.42 -38.03 -4.21
C SER A 25 1.06 -37.66 -4.16
N PHE A 26 1.77 -37.94 -3.07
CA PHE A 26 3.21 -37.74 -2.94
C PHE A 26 3.85 -38.66 -1.89
N HIS A 27 5.16 -38.86 -1.98
CA HIS A 27 5.97 -39.59 -1.00
C HIS A 27 7.06 -38.69 -0.44
N TRP A 28 7.27 -38.74 0.88
CA TRP A 28 8.33 -38.02 1.58
C TRP A 28 9.26 -39.01 2.28
N ASP A 29 10.50 -39.04 1.84
CA ASP A 29 11.55 -39.92 2.33
C ASP A 29 12.49 -39.16 3.28
N ILE A 30 12.69 -39.72 4.48
CA ILE A 30 13.51 -39.19 5.56
C ILE A 30 14.53 -40.27 5.96
N ASP A 31 15.80 -39.91 6.10
CA ASP A 31 16.83 -40.83 6.56
C ASP A 31 16.85 -41.00 8.09
N ASP A 32 17.62 -41.99 8.56
CA ASP A 32 17.81 -42.27 9.98
C ASP A 32 18.49 -41.15 10.78
N ALA A 33 19.08 -40.15 10.13
CA ALA A 33 19.60 -38.94 10.78
C ALA A 33 18.56 -37.81 10.85
N GLY A 34 17.33 -38.04 10.38
CA GLY A 34 16.24 -37.08 10.39
C GLY A 34 16.32 -36.01 9.31
N ASN A 35 16.90 -36.34 8.14
CA ASN A 35 16.90 -35.42 7.00
C ASN A 35 15.93 -35.89 5.93
N SER A 36 15.14 -34.96 5.41
CA SER A 36 14.42 -35.09 4.15
C SER A 36 15.45 -35.28 3.04
N VAL A 37 15.36 -36.41 2.33
CA VAL A 37 16.28 -36.74 1.22
C VAL A 37 15.58 -36.91 -0.12
N SER A 38 14.26 -37.09 -0.13
CA SER A 38 13.45 -37.07 -1.35
C SER A 38 12.01 -36.68 -1.01
N LEU A 39 11.38 -35.90 -1.88
CA LEU A 39 9.97 -35.53 -1.81
C LEU A 39 9.39 -35.57 -3.22
N ARG A 40 8.60 -36.60 -3.54
CA ARG A 40 8.21 -36.89 -4.92
C ARG A 40 6.71 -36.92 -5.14
N GLY A 41 6.26 -36.41 -6.29
CA GLY A 41 4.90 -36.65 -6.78
C GLY A 41 4.65 -38.14 -7.00
N ALA A 42 3.53 -38.68 -6.53
CA ALA A 42 3.23 -40.11 -6.63
C ALA A 42 2.87 -40.54 -8.07
N ALA A 43 2.36 -39.61 -8.88
CA ALA A 43 1.89 -39.89 -10.23
C ALA A 43 3.01 -39.92 -11.28
N ASP A 44 3.95 -38.97 -11.21
CA ASP A 44 5.04 -38.79 -12.18
C ASP A 44 6.42 -39.17 -11.61
N GLY A 45 6.54 -39.33 -10.29
CA GLY A 45 7.81 -39.57 -9.61
C GLY A 45 8.76 -38.38 -9.61
N ALA A 46 8.28 -37.19 -9.98
CA ALA A 46 9.10 -35.99 -10.09
C ALA A 46 9.65 -35.58 -8.72
N GLU A 47 10.95 -35.31 -8.64
CA GLU A 47 11.60 -34.83 -7.42
C GLU A 47 11.26 -33.35 -7.21
N CYS A 48 10.68 -33.07 -6.05
CA CYS A 48 10.28 -31.75 -5.62
C CYS A 48 11.22 -31.17 -4.56
N LEU A 49 12.07 -31.98 -3.93
CA LEU A 49 13.04 -31.51 -2.95
C LEU A 49 14.23 -30.81 -3.64
N ASP A 50 14.47 -29.54 -3.32
CA ASP A 50 15.60 -28.77 -3.86
C ASP A 50 16.94 -29.28 -3.35
N ARG A 51 17.00 -29.54 -2.04
CA ARG A 51 18.20 -30.05 -1.37
C ARG A 51 17.82 -30.80 -0.10
N ARG A 52 18.71 -31.71 0.31
CA ARG A 52 18.59 -32.38 1.61
C ARG A 52 18.46 -31.35 2.73
N ALA A 53 17.45 -31.52 3.58
CA ALA A 53 17.15 -30.60 4.66
C ALA A 53 16.66 -31.37 5.90
N PRO A 54 17.00 -30.95 7.12
CA PRO A 54 16.49 -31.58 8.34
C PRO A 54 14.96 -31.52 8.40
N ILE A 55 14.30 -32.59 8.85
CA ILE A 55 12.84 -32.60 9.03
C ILE A 55 12.40 -31.60 10.11
N ALA A 56 13.22 -31.45 11.15
CA ALA A 56 12.96 -30.55 12.25
C ALA A 56 14.24 -29.88 12.74
N ILE A 57 14.15 -28.63 13.20
CA ILE A 57 15.25 -27.86 13.77
C ILE A 57 14.78 -27.26 15.09
N LEU A 58 15.56 -27.45 16.14
CA LEU A 58 15.34 -26.81 17.43
C LEU A 58 16.19 -25.53 17.49
N ARG A 59 15.53 -24.37 17.50
CA ARG A 59 16.18 -23.05 17.47
C ARG A 59 16.51 -22.56 18.87
N ARG A 60 17.72 -22.01 19.03
CA ARG A 60 18.22 -21.38 20.27
C ARG A 60 19.10 -20.18 19.90
N GLY A 61 19.10 -19.13 20.72
CA GLY A 61 19.94 -17.95 20.52
C GLY A 61 21.46 -18.20 20.50
N GLN A 62 21.94 -19.38 20.93
CA GLN A 62 23.36 -19.77 20.85
C GLN A 62 23.70 -20.66 19.64
N GLY A 63 22.75 -20.88 18.72
CA GLY A 63 22.91 -21.71 17.53
C GLY A 63 21.88 -22.83 17.45
N ASP A 64 21.57 -23.25 16.23
CA ASP A 64 20.54 -24.25 15.95
C ASP A 64 20.99 -25.66 16.31
N VAL A 65 20.05 -26.47 16.80
CA VAL A 65 20.26 -27.87 17.13
C VAL A 65 19.58 -28.74 16.07
N PHE A 66 20.39 -29.56 15.40
CA PHE A 66 19.98 -30.39 14.27
C PHE A 66 19.67 -31.84 14.70
N PRO A 67 18.83 -32.55 13.95
CA PRO A 67 18.53 -33.94 14.21
C PRO A 67 19.76 -34.82 13.94
N VAL A 68 19.91 -35.88 14.74
CA VAL A 68 20.96 -36.90 14.59
C VAL A 68 20.39 -38.31 14.50
N GLU A 69 19.13 -38.49 14.90
CA GLU A 69 18.42 -39.74 14.80
C GLU A 69 16.94 -39.48 14.50
N ALA A 70 16.35 -40.25 13.58
CA ALA A 70 14.92 -40.33 13.38
C ALA A 70 14.47 -41.80 13.28
N ASN A 71 13.36 -42.13 13.93
CA ASN A 71 12.73 -43.44 13.84
C ASN A 71 11.21 -43.34 13.84
N LEU A 72 10.54 -44.25 13.12
CA LEU A 72 9.09 -44.33 13.09
C LEU A 72 8.61 -45.40 14.09
N ARG A 73 7.81 -45.00 15.08
CA ARG A 73 7.20 -45.87 16.09
C ARG A 73 5.70 -45.90 15.88
N GLY A 74 5.20 -46.90 15.15
CA GLY A 74 3.82 -46.90 14.69
C GLY A 74 3.61 -45.79 13.65
N SER A 75 2.77 -44.80 13.97
CA SER A 75 2.56 -43.58 13.16
C SER A 75 3.43 -42.40 13.61
N ASP A 76 4.17 -42.53 14.71
CA ASP A 76 4.84 -41.40 15.32
C ASP A 76 6.29 -41.33 14.85
N LEU A 77 6.67 -40.19 14.28
CA LEU A 77 8.04 -39.88 13.91
C LEU A 77 8.75 -39.29 15.13
N CYS A 78 9.65 -40.07 15.72
CA CYS A 78 10.48 -39.67 16.84
C CYS A 78 11.84 -39.16 16.33
N VAL A 79 12.18 -37.93 16.67
CA VAL A 79 13.43 -37.25 16.29
C VAL A 79 14.25 -36.99 17.56
N THR A 80 15.51 -37.40 17.55
CA THR A 80 16.51 -37.05 18.58
C THR A 80 17.48 -36.03 17.99
N PHE A 81 17.72 -34.95 18.73
CA PHE A 81 18.64 -33.87 18.35
C PHE A 81 20.04 -34.12 18.92
N SER A 82 21.04 -33.42 18.37
CA SER A 82 22.46 -33.58 18.74
C SER A 82 22.78 -33.34 20.22
N ASP A 83 21.90 -32.66 20.95
CA ASP A 83 22.03 -32.40 22.39
C ASP A 83 21.21 -33.37 23.28
N ASN A 84 20.64 -34.43 22.68
CA ASN A 84 19.72 -35.40 23.29
C ASN A 84 18.30 -34.89 23.58
N SER A 85 17.94 -33.68 23.12
CA SER A 85 16.52 -33.28 23.09
C SER A 85 15.74 -34.21 22.16
N LYS A 86 14.43 -34.37 22.40
CA LYS A 86 13.56 -35.18 21.55
C LYS A 86 12.29 -34.46 21.15
N LEU A 87 11.83 -34.75 19.94
CA LEU A 87 10.56 -34.33 19.38
C LEU A 87 9.81 -35.57 18.90
N THR A 88 8.53 -35.68 19.26
CA THR A 88 7.63 -36.70 18.69
C THR A 88 6.57 -36.02 17.85
N LEU A 89 6.52 -36.37 16.57
CA LEU A 89 5.51 -35.91 15.62
C LEU A 89 4.53 -37.06 15.33
N ALA A 90 3.28 -36.92 15.74
CA ALA A 90 2.23 -37.81 15.29
C ALA A 90 1.96 -37.53 13.81
N THR A 91 2.09 -38.56 12.96
CA THR A 91 1.87 -38.45 11.52
C THR A 91 0.56 -39.11 11.12
N GLN A 92 -0.19 -38.46 10.23
CA GLN A 92 -1.39 -39.03 9.63
C GLN A 92 -1.33 -38.82 8.11
N CYS A 93 -1.16 -39.93 7.39
CA CYS A 93 -1.14 -39.94 5.93
C CYS A 93 -2.58 -40.03 5.40
N CYS A 94 -3.04 -38.98 4.71
CA CYS A 94 -4.32 -38.94 4.03
C CYS A 94 -4.12 -39.14 2.51
N ALA A 95 -5.20 -39.12 1.74
CA ALA A 95 -5.13 -39.36 0.29
C ALA A 95 -4.33 -38.26 -0.46
N LYS A 96 -4.52 -36.98 -0.10
CA LYS A 96 -3.92 -35.83 -0.80
C LYS A 96 -2.96 -34.99 0.07
N HIS A 97 -2.88 -35.30 1.37
CA HIS A 97 -2.12 -34.54 2.35
C HIS A 97 -1.55 -35.41 3.46
N LEU A 98 -0.52 -34.90 4.11
CA LEU A 98 0.11 -35.47 5.30
C LEU A 98 -0.09 -34.48 6.46
N VAL A 99 -0.61 -34.95 7.59
CA VAL A 99 -0.69 -34.15 8.82
C VAL A 99 0.47 -34.52 9.73
N LEU A 100 1.12 -33.49 10.29
CA LEU A 100 2.16 -33.60 11.31
C LEU A 100 1.71 -32.81 12.54
N THR A 101 1.65 -33.47 13.70
CA THR A 101 1.26 -32.84 14.98
C THR A 101 2.33 -33.08 16.03
N VAL A 102 2.77 -32.02 16.72
CA VAL A 102 3.71 -32.10 17.82
C VAL A 102 3.04 -32.80 19.01
N ALA A 103 3.35 -34.07 19.21
CA ALA A 103 2.75 -34.91 20.26
C ALA A 103 3.51 -34.79 21.58
N ALA A 104 4.84 -34.66 21.53
CA ALA A 104 5.67 -34.48 22.71
C ALA A 104 6.96 -33.74 22.38
N VAL A 105 7.47 -32.96 23.35
CA VAL A 105 8.77 -32.30 23.30
C VAL A 105 9.51 -32.57 24.61
N GLU A 106 10.67 -33.21 24.55
CA GLU A 106 11.59 -33.41 25.67
C GLU A 106 12.84 -32.55 25.43
N ALA A 107 12.82 -31.30 25.89
CA ALA A 107 13.93 -30.37 25.74
C ALA A 107 14.00 -29.41 26.94
N ALA A 108 15.21 -29.11 27.43
CA ALA A 108 15.40 -28.28 28.62
C ALA A 108 15.08 -26.78 28.37
N ALA A 109 15.42 -26.27 27.19
CA ALA A 109 15.09 -24.92 26.73
C ALA A 109 15.16 -24.84 25.19
N TYR A 110 14.30 -24.05 24.58
CA TYR A 110 14.31 -23.71 23.15
C TYR A 110 13.49 -22.44 22.93
N GLU A 111 13.70 -21.75 21.81
CA GLU A 111 12.93 -20.56 21.42
C GLU A 111 11.82 -20.92 20.44
N ARG A 112 12.12 -21.83 19.51
CA ARG A 112 11.21 -22.29 18.46
C ARG A 112 11.58 -23.70 18.01
N ILE A 113 10.61 -24.48 17.58
CA ILE A 113 10.84 -25.72 16.85
C ILE A 113 10.25 -25.54 15.45
N ASP A 114 11.10 -25.60 14.43
CA ASP A 114 10.64 -25.78 13.06
C ASP A 114 10.44 -27.29 12.90
N PHE A 115 9.21 -27.76 12.74
CA PHE A 115 8.92 -29.20 12.57
C PHE A 115 8.57 -29.57 11.12
N ILE A 116 8.64 -28.56 10.23
CA ILE A 116 8.72 -28.66 8.77
C ILE A 116 9.61 -27.49 8.33
N ASP A 117 10.69 -27.75 7.58
CA ASP A 117 11.56 -26.73 6.95
C ASP A 117 12.18 -27.34 5.68
N VAL A 118 11.44 -27.29 4.55
CA VAL A 118 11.77 -28.06 3.34
C VAL A 118 11.77 -27.18 2.08
N PRO A 119 12.93 -26.94 1.46
CA PRO A 119 13.03 -26.20 0.20
C PRO A 119 12.57 -27.05 -0.98
N LEU A 120 11.78 -26.45 -1.87
CA LEU A 120 11.23 -27.11 -3.03
C LEU A 120 11.84 -26.56 -4.32
N THR A 121 11.91 -27.42 -5.34
CA THR A 121 12.20 -27.02 -6.73
C THR A 121 10.99 -26.38 -7.42
N LEU A 122 9.82 -26.41 -6.75
CA LEU A 122 8.55 -25.97 -7.30
C LEU A 122 8.39 -24.45 -7.23
N GLU A 123 7.87 -23.86 -8.30
CA GLU A 123 7.49 -22.46 -8.32
C GLU A 123 6.02 -22.27 -7.89
N PRO A 124 5.70 -21.19 -7.14
CA PRO A 124 4.35 -20.96 -6.64
C PRO A 124 3.43 -20.39 -7.74
N VAL A 125 3.09 -21.18 -8.76
CA VAL A 125 2.27 -20.75 -9.90
C VAL A 125 0.83 -21.25 -9.82
N ALA A 126 -0.10 -20.58 -10.50
CA ALA A 126 -1.52 -20.94 -10.58
C ALA A 126 -1.88 -21.67 -11.89
N GLU A 127 -0.97 -22.51 -12.39
CA GLU A 127 -1.14 -23.27 -13.63
C GLU A 127 -1.92 -24.59 -13.37
N PRO A 128 -3.09 -24.84 -13.99
CA PRO A 128 -3.99 -25.93 -13.62
C PRO A 128 -3.35 -27.32 -13.52
N ASP A 129 -2.47 -27.67 -14.45
CA ASP A 129 -1.83 -28.98 -14.53
C ASP A 129 -0.49 -29.06 -13.78
N ALA A 130 0.05 -27.94 -13.29
CA ALA A 130 1.29 -27.95 -12.54
C ALA A 130 1.12 -28.68 -11.21
N PHE A 131 2.06 -29.59 -10.90
CA PHE A 131 2.16 -30.16 -9.57
C PHE A 131 2.67 -29.08 -8.60
N CYS A 132 1.98 -28.94 -7.47
CA CYS A 132 2.28 -27.94 -6.47
C CYS A 132 2.21 -28.55 -5.07
N MET A 133 2.93 -27.95 -4.14
CA MET A 133 2.89 -28.33 -2.73
C MET A 133 2.70 -27.10 -1.85
N GLY A 134 2.14 -27.30 -0.66
CA GLY A 134 1.94 -26.22 0.32
C GLY A 134 1.82 -26.74 1.75
N ALA A 135 2.32 -25.95 2.70
CA ALA A 135 2.08 -26.14 4.12
C ALA A 135 0.89 -25.30 4.58
N VAL A 136 0.01 -25.91 5.39
CA VAL A 136 -1.20 -25.28 5.93
C VAL A 136 -1.25 -25.53 7.42
N SER A 137 -1.33 -24.46 8.21
CA SER A 137 -1.53 -24.56 9.64
C SER A 137 -2.88 -25.21 9.94
N ARG A 138 -2.95 -26.05 10.97
CA ARG A 138 -4.19 -26.66 11.48
C ARG A 138 -4.58 -26.16 12.87
N THR A 139 -3.81 -25.24 13.44
CA THR A 139 -4.00 -24.70 14.79
C THR A 139 -3.48 -23.26 14.90
N LEU A 140 -4.06 -22.45 15.80
CA LEU A 140 -3.65 -21.05 15.95
C LEU A 140 -2.18 -20.90 16.40
N GLN A 141 -1.66 -21.82 17.20
CA GLN A 141 -0.29 -21.81 17.72
C GLN A 141 0.78 -22.29 16.73
N THR A 142 0.38 -22.76 15.54
CA THR A 142 1.32 -23.21 14.50
C THR A 142 1.55 -22.11 13.48
N ARG A 143 2.80 -21.64 13.40
CA ARG A 143 3.25 -20.65 12.43
C ARG A 143 3.55 -21.33 11.10
N VAL A 144 3.00 -20.77 10.03
CA VAL A 144 3.41 -21.01 8.63
C VAL A 144 3.61 -19.62 8.01
N ASP A 145 4.69 -19.42 7.27
CA ASP A 145 5.06 -18.07 6.79
C ASP A 145 4.30 -17.71 5.51
N ALA A 146 4.14 -18.67 4.58
CA ALA A 146 3.40 -18.46 3.34
C ALA A 146 1.89 -18.57 3.55
N VAL A 147 1.08 -17.88 2.75
CA VAL A 147 -0.38 -18.05 2.72
C VAL A 147 -0.73 -19.44 2.15
N PRO A 148 -1.82 -20.11 2.57
CA PRO A 148 -2.25 -21.37 1.97
C PRO A 148 -2.39 -21.30 0.44
N GLY A 149 -1.66 -22.16 -0.26
CA GLY A 149 -1.52 -22.16 -1.72
C GLY A 149 -0.23 -22.89 -2.16
N PRO A 150 0.15 -22.82 -3.44
CA PRO A 150 1.45 -23.27 -3.94
C PRO A 150 2.61 -22.53 -3.26
N GLN A 151 3.66 -23.25 -2.88
CA GLN A 151 4.83 -22.73 -2.15
C GLN A 151 6.13 -23.27 -2.75
N SER A 152 7.20 -22.47 -2.67
CA SER A 152 8.58 -22.90 -2.99
C SER A 152 9.38 -23.35 -1.76
N HIS A 153 8.81 -23.16 -0.57
CA HIS A 153 9.40 -23.58 0.70
C HIS A 153 8.27 -23.95 1.66
N LEU A 154 8.27 -25.21 2.13
CA LEU A 154 7.32 -25.66 3.14
C LEU A 154 7.89 -25.34 4.51
N ASN A 155 7.13 -24.65 5.35
CA ASN A 155 7.52 -24.42 6.73
C ASN A 155 6.36 -24.59 7.70
N ALA A 156 6.66 -25.08 8.90
CA ALA A 156 5.76 -25.05 10.04
C ALA A 156 6.59 -25.00 11.33
N ALA A 157 6.22 -24.08 12.22
CA ALA A 157 6.94 -23.88 13.45
C ALA A 157 6.00 -23.72 14.66
N CYS A 158 6.49 -24.09 15.83
CA CYS A 158 5.81 -23.87 17.09
C CYS A 158 6.75 -23.24 18.13
N TYR A 159 6.15 -22.62 19.13
CA TYR A 159 6.85 -21.85 20.15
C TYR A 159 6.45 -22.33 21.54
N PRO A 160 7.38 -22.39 22.51
CA PRO A 160 7.07 -22.86 23.85
C PRO A 160 6.08 -21.94 24.57
N ASN A 161 6.21 -20.62 24.39
CA ASN A 161 5.34 -19.62 25.02
C ASN A 161 3.92 -19.55 24.43
N LEU A 162 3.69 -20.14 23.25
CA LEU A 162 2.36 -20.26 22.63
C LEU A 162 1.75 -21.66 22.76
N GLY A 163 2.48 -22.60 23.38
CA GLY A 163 2.12 -24.00 23.47
C GLY A 163 2.62 -24.80 22.27
N ALA A 164 3.74 -25.52 22.46
CA ALA A 164 4.33 -26.35 21.39
C ALA A 164 3.57 -27.67 21.16
N VAL A 165 3.14 -28.34 22.23
CA VAL A 165 2.39 -29.60 22.13
C VAL A 165 0.99 -29.32 21.60
N GLY A 166 0.56 -30.10 20.61
CA GLY A 166 -0.69 -29.90 19.88
C GLY A 166 -0.56 -28.99 18.65
N ALA A 167 0.58 -28.31 18.45
CA ALA A 167 0.85 -27.61 17.20
C ALA A 167 0.78 -28.60 16.02
N SER A 168 0.03 -28.25 14.98
CA SER A 168 -0.31 -29.13 13.86
C SER A 168 -0.30 -28.38 12.53
N ALA A 169 0.26 -29.00 11.50
CA ALA A 169 0.25 -28.54 10.12
C ALA A 169 -0.05 -29.70 9.16
N ALA A 170 -0.63 -29.39 8.00
CA ALA A 170 -0.75 -30.29 6.87
C ALA A 170 0.23 -29.89 5.75
N VAL A 171 0.83 -30.89 5.11
CA VAL A 171 1.51 -30.75 3.82
C VAL A 171 0.60 -31.34 2.75
N VAL A 172 0.20 -30.52 1.78
CA VAL A 172 -0.57 -30.96 0.61
C VAL A 172 0.34 -30.99 -0.61
N GLY A 173 0.16 -31.98 -1.48
CA GLY A 173 0.90 -32.09 -2.74
C GLY A 173 0.02 -32.68 -3.83
N VAL A 174 -0.41 -31.87 -4.79
CA VAL A 174 -1.37 -32.22 -5.84
C VAL A 174 -1.19 -31.32 -7.06
N ARG A 175 -1.89 -31.60 -8.17
CA ARG A 175 -2.03 -30.61 -9.25
C ARG A 175 -2.82 -29.39 -8.78
N PHE A 176 -2.48 -28.21 -9.29
CA PHE A 176 -3.13 -26.96 -8.87
C PHE A 176 -4.65 -26.99 -9.00
N CYS A 177 -5.19 -27.59 -10.07
CA CYS A 177 -6.63 -27.76 -10.27
C CYS A 177 -7.33 -28.58 -9.17
N GLU A 178 -6.60 -29.41 -8.42
CA GLU A 178 -7.11 -30.21 -7.31
C GLU A 178 -6.83 -29.57 -5.94
N LEU A 179 -5.89 -28.62 -5.86
CA LEU A 179 -5.40 -28.03 -4.62
C LEU A 179 -6.52 -27.43 -3.79
N ARG A 180 -7.42 -26.67 -4.41
CA ARG A 180 -8.54 -26.03 -3.71
C ARG A 180 -9.40 -27.04 -2.96
N SER A 181 -9.75 -28.17 -3.59
CA SER A 181 -10.55 -29.24 -2.96
C SER A 181 -9.81 -29.92 -1.81
N ALA A 182 -8.48 -30.09 -1.93
CA ALA A 182 -7.65 -30.63 -0.87
C ALA A 182 -7.57 -29.67 0.32
N LEU A 183 -7.44 -28.36 0.07
CA LEU A 183 -7.47 -27.33 1.10
C LEU A 183 -8.83 -27.32 1.84
N GLN A 184 -9.96 -27.40 1.13
CA GLN A 184 -11.29 -27.50 1.77
C GLN A 184 -11.36 -28.70 2.74
N THR A 185 -10.79 -29.84 2.34
CA THR A 185 -10.73 -31.04 3.19
C THR A 185 -9.87 -30.79 4.44
N ILE A 186 -8.65 -30.28 4.26
CA ILE A 186 -7.71 -29.98 5.36
C ILE A 186 -8.33 -29.03 6.39
N VAL A 187 -9.00 -27.97 5.94
CA VAL A 187 -9.65 -26.99 6.82
C VAL A 187 -10.85 -27.62 7.53
N SER A 188 -11.67 -28.41 6.84
CA SER A 188 -12.83 -29.10 7.44
C SER A 188 -12.42 -30.10 8.53
N GLU A 189 -11.24 -30.70 8.41
CA GLU A 189 -10.66 -31.64 9.37
C GLU A 189 -9.95 -30.94 10.55
N ALA A 190 -9.86 -29.60 10.59
CA ALA A 190 -9.15 -28.84 11.61
C ALA A 190 -10.13 -28.08 12.54
N PRO A 191 -10.67 -28.72 13.59
CA PRO A 191 -11.76 -28.17 14.40
C PRO A 191 -11.38 -26.90 15.20
N ASP A 192 -10.09 -26.68 15.45
CA ASP A 192 -9.60 -25.51 16.20
C ASP A 192 -9.57 -24.23 15.35
N LEU A 193 -9.62 -24.36 14.02
CA LEU A 193 -9.60 -23.25 13.08
C LEU A 193 -11.02 -22.79 12.74
N PRO A 194 -11.21 -21.50 12.45
CA PRO A 194 -12.49 -21.02 11.96
C PRO A 194 -12.81 -21.58 10.57
N HIS A 195 -14.08 -21.86 10.35
CA HIS A 195 -14.60 -22.34 9.08
C HIS A 195 -15.65 -21.36 8.55
N SER A 196 -15.27 -20.56 7.55
CA SER A 196 -16.16 -19.59 6.90
C SER A 196 -16.58 -20.08 5.51
N PRO A 197 -17.88 -20.18 5.19
CA PRO A 197 -18.33 -20.40 3.82
C PRO A 197 -18.05 -19.20 2.91
N LEU A 198 -17.74 -18.03 3.49
CA LEU A 198 -17.43 -16.80 2.77
C LEU A 198 -15.93 -16.53 2.69
N GLY A 199 -15.09 -17.41 3.24
CA GLY A 199 -13.65 -17.17 3.38
C GLY A 199 -12.80 -18.40 3.10
N GLY A 200 -11.48 -18.21 3.16
CA GLY A 200 -10.50 -19.27 2.91
C GLY A 200 -10.74 -19.97 1.57
N PRO A 201 -10.75 -21.32 1.53
CA PRO A 201 -10.85 -22.02 0.26
C PRO A 201 -12.27 -21.96 -0.34
N TRP A 202 -13.29 -21.47 0.38
CA TRP A 202 -14.66 -21.29 -0.12
C TRP A 202 -14.93 -19.89 -0.66
N ALA A 203 -14.02 -18.93 -0.47
CA ALA A 203 -14.24 -17.52 -0.81
C ALA A 203 -14.64 -17.27 -2.27
N LEU A 204 -14.13 -18.07 -3.22
CA LEU A 204 -14.47 -17.93 -4.64
C LEU A 204 -15.91 -18.33 -4.98
N ASP A 205 -16.54 -19.18 -4.15
CA ASP A 205 -17.91 -19.68 -4.36
C ASP A 205 -18.97 -18.68 -3.94
N ALA A 206 -18.60 -17.69 -3.12
CA ALA A 206 -19.50 -16.65 -2.63
C ALA A 206 -19.56 -15.47 -3.64
N PRO A 207 -20.67 -15.27 -4.37
CA PRO A 207 -20.80 -14.16 -5.30
C PRO A 207 -20.72 -12.79 -4.59
N GLU A 208 -21.20 -12.68 -3.35
CA GLU A 208 -21.17 -11.45 -2.55
C GLU A 208 -19.76 -10.92 -2.28
N ASN A 209 -18.74 -11.79 -2.32
CA ASN A 209 -17.34 -11.37 -2.17
C ASN A 209 -16.88 -10.47 -3.34
N ARG A 210 -17.61 -10.44 -4.47
CA ARG A 210 -17.31 -9.59 -5.64
C ARG A 210 -18.13 -8.29 -5.65
N ASN A 211 -18.85 -7.99 -4.57
CA ASN A 211 -19.66 -6.77 -4.47
C ASN A 211 -18.78 -5.53 -4.24
N SER A 212 -19.09 -4.47 -4.96
CA SER A 212 -18.58 -3.13 -4.67
C SER A 212 -19.31 -2.53 -3.46
N TYR A 213 -18.66 -1.62 -2.72
CA TYR A 213 -19.26 -0.99 -1.53
C TYR A 213 -19.01 0.52 -1.41
N LEU A 214 -19.96 1.21 -0.79
CA LEU A 214 -19.93 2.67 -0.60
C LEU A 214 -19.59 2.98 0.85
N PHE A 215 -18.61 3.83 1.11
CA PHE A 215 -18.35 4.34 2.45
C PHE A 215 -19.40 5.39 2.84
N GLY A 216 -20.00 5.24 4.01
CA GLY A 216 -20.97 6.20 4.53
C GLY A 216 -21.29 5.95 5.99
N ILE A 217 -22.17 6.77 6.58
CA ILE A 217 -22.76 6.52 7.90
C ILE A 217 -24.24 6.91 7.78
N ALA A 218 -25.12 5.91 7.70
CA ALA A 218 -26.56 6.15 7.67
C ALA A 218 -27.11 6.22 9.10
N THR A 219 -28.05 7.14 9.32
CA THR A 219 -28.87 7.25 10.54
C THR A 219 -30.32 6.89 10.22
N GLU A 220 -31.17 6.77 11.23
CA GLU A 220 -32.61 6.51 11.02
C GLU A 220 -33.27 7.58 10.14
N GLU A 221 -32.75 8.80 10.16
CA GLU A 221 -33.25 9.94 9.37
C GLU A 221 -32.77 9.90 7.92
N THR A 222 -31.52 9.47 7.67
CA THR A 222 -30.84 9.61 6.37
C THR A 222 -30.80 8.32 5.55
N VAL A 223 -31.18 7.19 6.14
CA VAL A 223 -31.04 5.86 5.51
C VAL A 223 -31.78 5.73 4.16
N ASP A 224 -32.92 6.39 3.96
CA ASP A 224 -33.62 6.36 2.65
C ASP A 224 -32.80 7.02 1.54
N GLU A 225 -32.13 8.13 1.86
CA GLU A 225 -31.31 8.87 0.91
C GLU A 225 -30.05 8.07 0.57
N TRP A 226 -29.47 7.37 1.56
CA TRP A 226 -28.36 6.44 1.34
C TRP A 226 -28.74 5.25 0.47
N ILE A 227 -29.92 4.65 0.69
CA ILE A 227 -30.45 3.58 -0.16
C ILE A 227 -30.56 4.07 -1.61
N LYS A 228 -31.15 5.25 -1.81
CA LYS A 228 -31.26 5.87 -3.14
C LYS A 228 -29.88 6.07 -3.77
N LEU A 229 -28.91 6.63 -3.03
CA LEU A 229 -27.57 6.87 -3.53
C LEU A 229 -26.88 5.57 -3.94
N CYS A 230 -26.93 4.52 -3.12
CA CYS A 230 -26.39 3.20 -3.45
C CYS A 230 -26.94 2.66 -4.79
N HIS A 231 -28.25 2.77 -5.00
CA HIS A 231 -28.86 2.37 -6.28
C HIS A 231 -28.46 3.27 -7.46
N ASP A 232 -28.32 4.57 -7.25
CA ASP A 232 -27.91 5.52 -8.28
C ASP A 232 -26.48 5.29 -8.78
N VAL A 233 -25.59 4.80 -7.91
CA VAL A 233 -24.20 4.43 -8.27
C VAL A 233 -24.02 2.93 -8.56
N GLY A 234 -25.08 2.13 -8.45
CA GLY A 234 -25.06 0.69 -8.74
C GLY A 234 -24.34 -0.18 -7.70
N ILE A 235 -24.20 0.32 -6.46
CA ILE A 235 -23.51 -0.37 -5.35
C ILE A 235 -24.51 -1.15 -4.49
N GLY A 236 -24.17 -2.39 -4.14
CA GLY A 236 -25.02 -3.31 -3.38
C GLY A 236 -24.75 -3.34 -1.87
N GLN A 237 -23.82 -2.51 -1.38
CA GLN A 237 -23.36 -2.56 -0.01
C GLN A 237 -23.02 -1.15 0.52
N LEU A 238 -23.52 -0.82 1.72
CA LEU A 238 -23.14 0.39 2.46
C LEU A 238 -22.22 0.00 3.61
N HIS A 239 -21.01 0.57 3.64
CA HIS A 239 -19.97 0.28 4.62
C HIS A 239 -19.82 1.44 5.60
N PHE A 240 -20.20 1.20 6.86
CA PHE A 240 -20.19 2.17 7.93
C PHE A 240 -18.77 2.48 8.35
N CYS A 241 -18.29 3.68 8.04
CA CYS A 241 -16.90 4.04 8.29
C CYS A 241 -16.77 5.39 8.98
N GLY A 242 -16.05 5.40 10.10
CA GLY A 242 -15.65 6.58 10.83
C GLY A 242 -15.66 6.34 12.34
N GLY A 243 -14.53 6.59 13.00
CA GLY A 243 -14.41 6.43 14.46
C GLY A 243 -15.33 7.35 15.28
N GLY A 244 -16.02 8.30 14.61
CA GLY A 244 -17.06 9.12 15.24
C GLY A 244 -18.39 8.39 15.42
N ALA A 245 -18.73 7.40 14.59
CA ALA A 245 -19.94 6.59 14.75
C ALA A 245 -19.78 5.51 15.80
N PHE A 246 -18.62 4.87 15.80
CA PHE A 246 -18.23 3.81 16.73
C PHE A 246 -16.82 4.13 17.25
N PRO A 247 -16.68 4.75 18.45
CA PRO A 247 -15.39 5.08 19.02
C PRO A 247 -14.49 3.84 19.16
N MET A 248 -13.24 3.96 18.72
CA MET A 248 -12.30 2.83 18.66
C MET A 248 -11.98 2.30 20.05
N GLY A 249 -12.12 0.98 20.22
CA GLY A 249 -11.98 0.27 21.49
C GLY A 249 -13.33 -0.02 22.14
N ASP A 250 -14.19 0.99 22.25
CA ASP A 250 -15.50 0.88 22.90
C ASP A 250 -16.54 0.20 21.98
N TYR A 251 -16.60 0.66 20.72
CA TYR A 251 -17.58 0.26 19.70
C TYR A 251 -19.06 0.41 20.11
N ASP A 252 -19.32 1.19 21.16
CA ASP A 252 -20.66 1.66 21.50
C ASP A 252 -21.12 2.72 20.48
N PRO A 253 -22.35 2.66 19.95
CA PRO A 253 -22.83 3.65 18.98
C PRO A 253 -22.86 5.06 19.58
N ASN A 254 -22.36 6.04 18.83
CA ASN A 254 -22.41 7.43 19.24
C ASN A 254 -23.88 7.89 19.43
N PRO A 255 -24.28 8.32 20.63
CA PRO A 255 -25.67 8.66 20.94
C PRO A 255 -26.18 9.88 20.15
N ALA A 256 -25.28 10.73 19.62
CA ALA A 256 -25.68 11.84 18.75
C ALA A 256 -26.16 11.38 17.36
N LEU A 257 -25.67 10.23 16.88
CA LEU A 257 -26.06 9.62 15.60
C LEU A 257 -27.10 8.52 15.78
N PHE A 258 -27.02 7.79 16.90
CA PHE A 258 -27.80 6.61 17.21
C PHE A 258 -28.41 6.76 18.63
N PRO A 259 -29.50 7.53 18.79
CA PRO A 259 -30.02 7.93 20.10
C PRO A 259 -30.56 6.76 20.95
N ARG A 260 -30.89 5.62 20.34
CA ARG A 260 -31.26 4.37 21.04
C ARG A 260 -30.12 3.33 21.05
N GLY A 261 -28.88 3.77 20.80
CA GLY A 261 -27.71 2.89 20.74
C GLY A 261 -27.83 1.85 19.64
N LEU A 262 -27.56 0.58 19.97
CA LEU A 262 -27.55 -0.53 19.01
C LEU A 262 -28.92 -0.76 18.34
N ASP A 263 -30.03 -0.44 19.02
CA ASP A 263 -31.37 -0.55 18.42
C ASP A 263 -31.56 0.45 17.26
N SER A 264 -30.93 1.62 17.35
CA SER A 264 -30.91 2.59 16.24
C SER A 264 -30.10 2.07 15.05
N VAL A 265 -28.91 1.52 15.32
CA VAL A 265 -28.07 0.94 14.26
C VAL A 265 -28.79 -0.22 13.58
N ARG A 266 -29.40 -1.12 14.36
CA ARG A 266 -30.19 -2.24 13.84
C ARG A 266 -31.35 -1.77 12.97
N ALA A 267 -32.11 -0.76 13.40
CA ALA A 267 -33.21 -0.23 12.60
C ALA A 267 -32.75 0.29 11.23
N VAL A 268 -31.55 0.88 11.16
CA VAL A 268 -30.92 1.31 9.90
C VAL A 268 -30.52 0.10 9.05
N VAL A 269 -29.84 -0.88 9.65
CA VAL A 269 -29.40 -2.11 8.94
C VAL A 269 -30.60 -2.91 8.40
N ASP A 270 -31.64 -3.11 9.21
CA ASP A 270 -32.87 -3.81 8.78
C ASP A 270 -33.51 -3.12 7.57
N LYS A 271 -33.43 -1.79 7.50
CA LYS A 271 -33.95 -1.01 6.36
C LYS A 271 -33.08 -1.14 5.11
N LEU A 272 -31.75 -1.18 5.26
CA LEU A 272 -30.83 -1.49 4.16
C LEU A 272 -31.11 -2.89 3.60
N HIS A 273 -31.28 -3.89 4.47
CA HIS A 273 -31.66 -5.25 4.07
C HIS A 273 -33.00 -5.29 3.35
N GLY A 274 -34.00 -4.54 3.82
CA GLY A 274 -35.29 -4.41 3.16
C GLY A 274 -35.23 -3.83 1.74
N ALA A 275 -34.16 -3.08 1.44
CA ALA A 275 -33.87 -2.55 0.10
C ALA A 275 -32.91 -3.45 -0.72
N GLY A 276 -32.50 -4.60 -0.19
CA GLY A 276 -31.57 -5.52 -0.85
C GLY A 276 -30.10 -5.08 -0.79
N LEU A 277 -29.73 -4.20 0.13
CA LEU A 277 -28.36 -3.76 0.36
C LEU A 277 -27.73 -4.49 1.56
N GLN A 278 -26.47 -4.88 1.44
CA GLN A 278 -25.68 -5.39 2.56
C GLN A 278 -25.14 -4.23 3.41
N ALA A 279 -24.97 -4.44 4.71
CA ALA A 279 -24.37 -3.47 5.61
C ALA A 279 -23.01 -3.94 6.11
N GLY A 280 -21.96 -3.12 5.95
CA GLY A 280 -20.64 -3.37 6.50
C GLY A 280 -20.28 -2.42 7.63
N VAL A 281 -19.30 -2.78 8.47
CA VAL A 281 -18.73 -1.89 9.49
C VAL A 281 -17.21 -1.86 9.42
N HIS A 282 -16.64 -0.67 9.48
CA HIS A 282 -15.20 -0.43 9.55
C HIS A 282 -14.77 -0.32 11.02
N THR A 283 -13.77 -1.11 11.40
CA THR A 283 -13.20 -1.12 12.76
C THR A 283 -11.70 -0.92 12.68
N LEU A 284 -11.07 -0.46 13.76
CA LEU A 284 -9.62 -0.40 13.87
C LEU A 284 -9.14 -1.34 14.96
N SER A 285 -9.31 -2.64 14.69
CA SER A 285 -8.87 -3.80 15.49
C SER A 285 -8.62 -3.50 16.98
N PHE A 286 -7.38 -3.64 17.45
CA PHE A 286 -6.99 -3.47 18.86
C PHE A 286 -6.70 -2.00 19.24
N SER A 287 -6.94 -1.03 18.35
CA SER A 287 -6.67 0.38 18.62
C SER A 287 -7.71 0.98 19.57
N ILE A 288 -7.22 1.79 20.50
CA ILE A 288 -8.02 2.45 21.53
C ILE A 288 -7.92 3.96 21.32
N GLY A 289 -9.06 4.57 21.01
CA GLY A 289 -9.17 6.02 20.82
C GLY A 289 -8.83 6.81 22.08
N LYS A 290 -8.26 8.01 21.93
CA LYS A 290 -7.92 8.87 23.08
C LYS A 290 -9.15 9.38 23.85
N ASN A 291 -10.33 9.29 23.22
CA ASN A 291 -11.63 9.61 23.80
C ASN A 291 -12.41 8.37 24.28
N SER A 292 -11.80 7.18 24.22
CA SER A 292 -12.43 5.94 24.70
C SER A 292 -12.55 5.94 26.23
N ARG A 293 -13.54 5.19 26.74
CA ARG A 293 -13.71 4.94 28.18
C ARG A 293 -12.48 4.27 28.82
N TYR A 294 -11.60 3.64 28.03
CA TYR A 294 -10.35 3.06 28.50
C TYR A 294 -9.22 4.09 28.68
N VAL A 295 -9.42 5.35 28.29
CA VAL A 295 -8.39 6.40 28.34
C VAL A 295 -8.82 7.56 29.24
N THR A 296 -10.09 7.96 29.17
CA THR A 296 -10.56 9.19 29.81
C THR A 296 -11.90 8.99 30.55
N PRO A 297 -12.11 9.65 31.71
CA PRO A 297 -11.14 10.49 32.44
C PRO A 297 -10.11 9.69 33.26
N VAL A 298 -10.28 8.37 33.37
CA VAL A 298 -9.36 7.47 34.09
C VAL A 298 -8.82 6.45 33.10
N PRO A 299 -7.48 6.39 32.88
CA PRO A 299 -6.86 5.44 31.96
C PRO A 299 -6.90 4.03 32.54
N ASP A 300 -7.25 3.04 31.72
CA ASP A 300 -7.30 1.64 32.12
C ASP A 300 -5.87 1.12 32.41
N PRO A 301 -5.60 0.51 33.58
CA PRO A 301 -4.27 0.01 33.92
C PRO A 301 -3.76 -1.09 32.98
N ARG A 302 -4.63 -1.69 32.15
CA ARG A 302 -4.30 -2.71 31.14
C ARG A 302 -3.82 -2.12 29.81
N LEU A 303 -3.78 -0.79 29.67
CA LEU A 303 -3.11 -0.15 28.53
C LEU A 303 -1.65 -0.59 28.45
N GLY A 304 -1.22 -0.89 27.22
CA GLY A 304 0.04 -1.55 26.97
C GLY A 304 1.24 -0.64 27.14
N ALA A 305 2.32 -1.18 27.71
CA ALA A 305 3.56 -0.44 27.94
C ALA A 305 4.66 -0.86 26.95
N ALA A 306 5.26 0.11 26.26
CA ALA A 306 6.43 -0.10 25.42
C ALA A 306 7.71 -0.12 26.26
N ASN A 307 7.82 0.82 27.20
CA ASN A 307 8.89 0.87 28.21
C ASN A 307 8.29 1.06 29.60
N VAL A 308 9.04 0.65 30.63
CA VAL A 308 8.72 0.91 32.02
C VAL A 308 9.90 1.67 32.62
N LEU A 309 9.61 2.83 33.22
CA LEU A 309 10.58 3.70 33.87
C LEU A 309 10.22 3.86 35.34
N THR A 310 11.15 4.41 36.12
CA THR A 310 10.99 4.66 37.54
C THR A 310 11.17 6.14 37.82
N LEU A 311 10.19 6.75 38.50
CA LEU A 311 10.24 8.15 38.88
C LEU A 311 11.37 8.39 39.90
N ALA A 312 12.31 9.29 39.60
CA ALA A 312 13.52 9.48 40.38
C ALA A 312 13.33 10.30 41.68
N GLY A 313 12.24 11.06 41.78
CA GLY A 313 11.92 11.92 42.92
C GLY A 313 10.42 12.23 42.97
N ASP A 314 9.93 12.83 44.05
CA ASP A 314 8.52 13.22 44.13
C ASP A 314 8.16 14.20 42.99
N LEU A 315 7.01 13.98 42.35
CA LEU A 315 6.50 14.79 41.25
C LEU A 315 5.23 15.51 41.72
N SER A 316 5.25 16.85 41.81
CA SER A 316 4.03 17.63 42.14
C SER A 316 3.07 17.68 40.95
N ALA A 317 1.79 18.03 41.13
CA ALA A 317 0.81 18.08 40.04
C ALA A 317 1.10 19.14 38.96
N GLU A 318 1.91 20.16 39.31
CA GLU A 318 2.28 21.30 38.45
C GLU A 318 3.62 21.11 37.73
N ALA A 319 4.35 20.03 38.03
CA ALA A 319 5.67 19.80 37.47
C ALA A 319 5.62 19.54 35.95
N ASP A 320 6.52 20.19 35.22
CA ASP A 320 6.71 20.09 33.76
C ASP A 320 7.94 19.26 33.37
N ILE A 321 8.62 18.68 34.35
CA ILE A 321 9.76 17.78 34.18
C ILE A 321 9.47 16.50 34.97
N VAL A 322 9.55 15.35 34.30
CA VAL A 322 9.42 14.03 34.90
C VAL A 322 10.83 13.41 34.99
N PRO A 323 11.49 13.47 36.17
CA PRO A 323 12.82 12.91 36.35
C PRO A 323 12.74 11.39 36.48
N VAL A 324 13.64 10.67 35.79
CA VAL A 324 13.63 9.20 35.74
C VAL A 324 14.99 8.62 36.08
N LEU A 325 15.00 7.37 36.58
CA LEU A 325 16.25 6.68 36.94
C LEU A 325 16.97 6.10 35.71
N GLU A 326 16.22 5.71 34.68
CA GLU A 326 16.73 5.01 33.51
C GLU A 326 17.19 6.00 32.40
N PRO A 327 18.20 5.63 31.58
CA PRO A 327 18.60 6.43 30.41
C PRO A 327 17.46 6.62 29.40
N THR A 328 17.27 7.85 28.92
CA THR A 328 16.14 8.23 28.05
C THR A 328 16.49 8.31 26.57
N ALA A 329 17.72 7.98 26.16
CA ALA A 329 18.15 8.08 24.76
C ALA A 329 17.30 7.24 23.79
N HIS A 330 16.69 6.15 24.27
CA HIS A 330 15.81 5.27 23.50
C HIS A 330 14.34 5.76 23.44
N MET A 331 13.99 6.82 24.19
CA MET A 331 12.64 7.35 24.21
C MET A 331 12.35 8.14 22.93
N PRO A 332 11.14 8.04 22.36
CA PRO A 332 10.80 8.69 21.11
C PRO A 332 10.69 10.21 21.30
N ARG A 333 11.25 10.97 20.34
CA ARG A 333 11.17 12.44 20.32
C ARG A 333 9.93 12.97 19.60
N ILE A 334 9.38 12.19 18.66
CA ILE A 334 8.25 12.55 17.81
C ILE A 334 7.34 11.34 17.68
N ALA A 335 6.02 11.56 17.76
CA ALA A 335 5.01 10.58 17.40
C ALA A 335 3.97 11.22 16.46
N ASN A 336 3.94 10.77 15.21
CA ASN A 336 2.92 11.14 14.21
C ASN A 336 2.08 9.91 13.81
N TYR A 337 1.23 10.05 12.80
CA TYR A 337 0.35 8.96 12.36
C TYR A 337 1.11 7.71 11.89
N SER A 338 2.28 7.90 11.28
CA SER A 338 3.13 6.80 10.80
C SER A 338 4.01 6.18 11.90
N SER A 339 4.07 6.80 13.08
CA SER A 339 4.85 6.29 14.21
C SER A 339 4.22 5.04 14.83
N ARG A 340 5.07 4.09 15.21
CA ARG A 340 4.71 2.88 15.99
C ARG A 340 5.08 3.07 17.46
N THR A 341 4.76 4.24 18.01
CA THR A 341 5.08 4.66 19.37
C THR A 341 4.21 5.85 19.78
N SER A 342 4.21 6.21 21.07
CA SER A 342 3.62 7.45 21.58
C SER A 342 4.70 8.39 22.14
N VAL A 343 4.27 9.55 22.64
CA VAL A 343 5.05 10.41 23.56
C VAL A 343 4.29 10.56 24.89
N THR A 344 3.52 9.53 25.25
CA THR A 344 2.60 9.56 26.40
C THR A 344 3.07 8.59 27.47
N LEU A 345 3.14 9.11 28.69
CA LEU A 345 3.40 8.37 29.91
C LEU A 345 2.10 8.14 30.67
N MET A 346 2.06 7.07 31.46
CA MET A 346 1.01 6.79 32.43
C MET A 346 1.64 6.53 33.80
N ILE A 347 1.17 7.26 34.81
CA ILE A 347 1.50 7.06 36.22
C ILE A 347 0.18 6.96 36.98
N GLU A 348 -0.11 5.78 37.53
CA GLU A 348 -1.41 5.50 38.18
C GLU A 348 -2.59 5.86 37.27
N GLU A 349 -3.42 6.83 37.66
CA GLU A 349 -4.61 7.30 36.92
C GLU A 349 -4.33 8.56 36.06
N GLU A 350 -3.07 8.96 35.92
CA GLU A 350 -2.68 10.15 35.16
C GLU A 350 -1.94 9.80 33.86
N LEU A 351 -2.34 10.46 32.76
CA LEU A 351 -1.58 10.51 31.52
C LEU A 351 -0.78 11.82 31.40
N ILE A 352 0.44 11.73 30.88
CA ILE A 352 1.36 12.86 30.71
C ILE A 352 1.98 12.79 29.32
N ASP A 353 1.83 13.83 28.49
CA ASP A 353 2.58 13.95 27.23
C ASP A 353 3.89 14.71 27.46
N TYR A 354 4.97 14.40 26.74
CA TYR A 354 6.24 15.16 26.80
C TYR A 354 6.69 15.62 25.40
N ASP A 355 7.48 16.70 25.35
CA ASP A 355 8.05 17.30 24.11
C ASP A 355 9.57 17.50 24.19
N GLY A 356 10.21 16.94 25.22
CA GLY A 356 11.65 17.04 25.39
C GLY A 356 12.25 15.84 26.13
N ILE A 357 13.52 15.58 25.83
CA ILE A 357 14.29 14.49 26.44
C ILE A 357 15.63 15.05 26.88
N GLN A 358 15.97 14.83 28.15
CA GLN A 358 17.32 15.01 28.69
C GLN A 358 17.99 13.64 28.79
N ASP A 359 18.94 13.39 27.89
CA ASP A 359 19.62 12.10 27.67
C ASP A 359 20.94 11.93 28.43
N SER A 360 21.27 12.90 29.30
CA SER A 360 22.40 12.83 30.23
C SER A 360 21.92 12.88 31.69
N PRO A 361 22.63 12.23 32.64
CA PRO A 361 22.26 12.25 34.05
C PRO A 361 22.22 13.68 34.65
N PRO A 362 21.22 14.03 35.49
CA PRO A 362 20.04 13.22 35.83
C PRO A 362 19.08 13.11 34.63
N TYR A 363 18.61 11.90 34.32
CA TYR A 363 17.74 11.69 33.16
C TYR A 363 16.34 12.26 33.42
N ALA A 364 15.72 12.84 32.39
CA ALA A 364 14.37 13.37 32.49
C ALA A 364 13.65 13.43 31.15
N LEU A 365 12.32 13.40 31.22
CA LEU A 365 11.43 13.84 30.16
C LEU A 365 10.93 15.24 30.51
N THR A 366 11.01 16.16 29.55
CA THR A 366 10.83 17.60 29.78
C THR A 366 9.68 18.16 28.95
N LYS A 367 9.25 19.39 29.30
CA LYS A 367 8.07 20.04 28.70
C LYS A 367 6.82 19.17 28.82
N CYS A 368 6.65 18.56 29.97
CA CYS A 368 5.56 17.63 30.24
C CYS A 368 4.23 18.37 30.39
N LYS A 369 3.22 17.90 29.67
CA LYS A 369 1.83 18.30 29.82
C LYS A 369 1.10 17.30 30.71
N ARG A 370 0.79 17.72 31.93
CA ARG A 370 0.06 16.96 32.95
C ARG A 370 -1.43 16.85 32.63
N GLY A 371 -2.09 15.81 33.13
CA GLY A 371 -3.53 15.59 32.90
C GLY A 371 -3.91 15.44 31.42
N ALA A 372 -3.06 14.80 30.62
CA ALA A 372 -3.28 14.61 29.19
C ALA A 372 -4.59 13.85 28.94
N TYR A 373 -5.27 14.17 27.83
CA TYR A 373 -6.52 13.51 27.41
C TYR A 373 -7.68 13.55 28.43
N GLY A 374 -7.64 14.51 29.36
CA GLY A 374 -8.72 14.72 30.34
C GLY A 374 -8.54 13.94 31.64
N THR A 375 -7.37 13.32 31.87
CA THR A 375 -7.04 12.75 33.17
C THR A 375 -6.74 13.84 34.20
N THR A 376 -6.82 13.51 35.49
CA THR A 376 -6.53 14.46 36.56
C THR A 376 -5.04 14.46 36.88
N ALA A 377 -4.42 15.64 36.92
CA ALA A 377 -3.03 15.77 37.37
C ALA A 377 -2.92 15.55 38.88
N SER A 378 -2.01 14.67 39.32
CA SER A 378 -1.82 14.35 40.74
C SER A 378 -0.36 14.42 41.16
N ALA A 379 -0.11 14.45 42.48
CA ALA A 379 1.24 14.27 42.99
C ALA A 379 1.59 12.77 42.98
N HIS A 380 2.83 12.43 42.61
CA HIS A 380 3.32 11.05 42.56
C HIS A 380 4.60 10.90 43.40
N PRO A 381 4.73 9.86 44.23
CA PRO A 381 5.90 9.67 45.08
C PRO A 381 7.10 9.14 44.29
N ALA A 382 8.32 9.48 44.74
CA ALA A 382 9.55 8.88 44.23
C ALA A 382 9.45 7.34 44.21
N GLY A 383 9.96 6.72 43.15
CA GLY A 383 9.85 5.28 42.93
C GLY A 383 8.54 4.83 42.26
N ALA A 384 7.60 5.74 41.99
CA ALA A 384 6.41 5.41 41.21
C ALA A 384 6.78 4.83 39.84
N ARG A 385 6.02 3.81 39.43
CA ARG A 385 6.20 3.14 38.14
C ARG A 385 5.58 3.99 37.04
N ILE A 386 6.36 4.27 36.00
CA ILE A 386 5.93 5.02 34.82
C ILE A 386 5.83 4.05 33.65
N LYS A 387 4.66 3.96 33.02
CA LYS A 387 4.51 3.26 31.73
C LYS A 387 4.66 4.25 30.59
N HIS A 388 5.57 4.01 29.66
CA HIS A 388 5.52 4.65 28.34
C HIS A 388 4.55 3.86 27.46
N LEU A 389 3.44 4.47 27.04
CA LEU A 389 2.35 3.74 26.42
C LEU A 389 2.65 3.36 24.97
N LYS A 390 2.22 2.14 24.59
CA LYS A 390 2.20 1.67 23.20
C LYS A 390 1.17 2.47 22.41
N ALA A 391 1.53 2.89 21.20
CA ALA A 391 0.59 3.50 20.27
C ALA A 391 0.89 3.16 18.82
N CYS A 392 -0.16 3.18 18.01
CA CYS A 392 -0.12 3.03 16.57
C CYS A 392 -1.19 3.95 15.96
N TRP A 393 -0.86 4.70 14.90
CA TRP A 393 -1.78 5.66 14.24
C TRP A 393 -2.35 6.73 15.19
N GLY A 394 -1.58 7.11 16.21
CA GLY A 394 -2.02 8.06 17.24
C GLY A 394 -3.03 7.51 18.26
N MET A 395 -3.28 6.20 18.27
CA MET A 395 -4.17 5.51 19.21
C MET A 395 -3.38 4.54 20.11
N PHE A 396 -3.86 4.32 21.33
CA PHE A 396 -3.24 3.38 22.26
C PHE A 396 -3.56 1.93 21.89
N ALA A 397 -2.86 0.98 22.49
CA ALA A 397 -3.07 -0.45 22.29
C ALA A 397 -2.96 -1.22 23.62
N PRO A 398 -3.61 -2.39 23.76
CA PRO A 398 -3.40 -3.31 24.87
C PRO A 398 -2.05 -4.06 24.76
N ASP A 399 -1.65 -4.80 25.79
CA ASP A 399 -0.44 -5.65 25.76
C ASP A 399 -0.62 -7.02 25.05
N GLY A 400 -1.82 -7.30 24.51
CA GLY A 400 -2.12 -8.54 23.77
C GLY A 400 -2.48 -9.76 24.62
N GLU A 401 -2.27 -9.70 25.93
CA GLU A 401 -2.75 -10.72 26.88
C GLU A 401 -4.28 -10.67 27.05
N GLU A 402 -4.87 -11.72 27.62
CA GLU A 402 -6.30 -11.75 27.96
C GLU A 402 -6.72 -10.55 28.83
N GLY A 403 -7.99 -10.18 28.78
CA GLY A 403 -8.52 -8.97 29.41
C GLY A 403 -8.90 -7.93 28.37
N LEU A 404 -8.21 -6.79 28.33
CA LEU A 404 -8.59 -5.67 27.46
C LEU A 404 -8.56 -6.04 25.97
N PHE A 405 -7.64 -6.92 25.55
CA PHE A 405 -7.61 -7.43 24.17
C PHE A 405 -8.92 -8.15 23.78
N SER A 406 -9.36 -9.10 24.60
CA SER A 406 -10.58 -9.89 24.33
C SER A 406 -11.86 -9.11 24.60
N GLU A 407 -11.80 -8.11 25.47
CA GLU A 407 -12.91 -7.17 25.67
C GLU A 407 -13.16 -6.35 24.39
N ILE A 408 -12.10 -5.90 23.70
CA ILE A 408 -12.22 -5.17 22.43
C ILE A 408 -12.77 -6.08 21.31
N THR A 409 -12.28 -7.32 21.18
CA THR A 409 -12.84 -8.28 20.19
C THR A 409 -14.30 -8.59 20.48
N GLY A 410 -14.68 -8.69 21.76
CA GLY A 410 -16.05 -8.83 22.23
C GLY A 410 -16.93 -7.63 21.88
N ASN A 411 -16.45 -6.40 22.06
CA ASN A 411 -17.18 -5.18 21.71
C ASN A 411 -17.49 -5.12 20.20
N ILE A 412 -16.50 -5.45 19.35
CA ILE A 412 -16.68 -5.54 17.90
C ILE A 412 -17.73 -6.58 17.53
N SER A 413 -17.62 -7.79 18.09
CA SER A 413 -18.54 -8.89 17.79
C SER A 413 -19.96 -8.59 18.26
N ASN A 414 -20.11 -7.94 19.41
CA ASN A 414 -21.40 -7.49 19.93
C ASN A 414 -22.04 -6.43 19.01
N LEU A 415 -21.27 -5.44 18.53
CA LEU A 415 -21.75 -4.47 17.55
C LEU A 415 -22.27 -5.19 16.29
N ILE A 416 -21.48 -6.11 15.74
CA ILE A 416 -21.82 -6.88 14.54
C ILE A 416 -23.11 -7.68 14.73
N ASN A 417 -23.18 -8.52 15.77
CA ASN A 417 -24.31 -9.42 16.01
C ASN A 417 -25.59 -8.65 16.32
N LYS A 418 -25.51 -7.60 17.15
CA LYS A 418 -26.70 -6.84 17.57
C LYS A 418 -27.24 -5.93 16.48
N ALA A 419 -26.36 -5.32 15.68
CA ALA A 419 -26.78 -4.48 14.56
C ALA A 419 -27.18 -5.31 13.33
N GLY A 420 -26.65 -6.52 13.16
CA GLY A 420 -26.93 -7.39 12.03
C GLY A 420 -26.04 -7.16 10.80
N PHE A 421 -24.84 -6.59 10.98
CA PHE A 421 -23.91 -6.33 9.87
C PHE A 421 -23.52 -7.61 9.10
N ASP A 422 -23.35 -7.48 7.78
CA ASP A 422 -22.96 -8.53 6.82
C ASP A 422 -21.48 -8.51 6.47
N MET A 423 -20.76 -7.47 6.87
CA MET A 423 -19.34 -7.32 6.62
C MET A 423 -18.64 -6.61 7.77
N VAL A 424 -17.40 -7.01 8.04
CA VAL A 424 -16.46 -6.23 8.85
C VAL A 424 -15.15 -6.02 8.10
N TYR A 425 -14.62 -4.80 8.20
CA TYR A 425 -13.23 -4.51 7.87
C TYR A 425 -12.43 -4.35 9.17
N LEU A 426 -11.52 -5.28 9.46
CA LEU A 426 -10.59 -5.24 10.59
C LEU A 426 -9.33 -4.46 10.19
N ASP A 427 -9.43 -3.13 10.21
CA ASP A 427 -8.31 -2.27 9.91
C ASP A 427 -7.26 -2.32 11.02
N GLY A 428 -6.02 -1.97 10.71
CA GLY A 428 -4.93 -1.86 11.68
C GLY A 428 -4.31 -3.19 12.15
N LEU A 429 -4.73 -4.34 11.62
CA LEU A 429 -4.06 -5.62 11.92
C LEU A 429 -2.62 -5.69 11.42
N ASP A 430 -2.24 -4.86 10.45
CA ASP A 430 -0.86 -4.69 9.99
C ASP A 430 0.04 -4.13 11.09
N GLY A 431 -0.52 -3.44 12.09
CA GLY A 431 0.15 -2.96 13.28
C GLY A 431 0.28 -3.97 14.43
N ALA A 432 -0.15 -5.24 14.26
CA ALA A 432 -0.22 -6.21 15.37
C ALA A 432 1.11 -6.51 16.07
N HIS A 433 2.24 -6.14 15.45
CA HIS A 433 3.56 -6.16 16.09
C HIS A 433 3.66 -5.27 17.32
N ILE A 434 2.82 -4.23 17.45
CA ILE A 434 2.82 -3.36 18.63
C ILE A 434 2.44 -4.12 19.91
N LEU A 435 1.68 -5.21 19.78
CA LEU A 435 1.21 -5.99 20.92
C LEU A 435 2.39 -6.71 21.57
N ARG A 436 3.14 -7.51 20.78
CA ARG A 436 4.20 -8.41 21.30
C ARG A 436 5.44 -8.57 20.40
N GLY A 437 5.72 -7.56 19.58
CA GLY A 437 6.86 -7.56 18.66
C GLY A 437 6.58 -8.23 17.33
N GLU A 438 7.46 -8.01 16.35
CA GLU A 438 7.30 -8.53 14.98
C GLU A 438 7.26 -10.06 14.94
N GLU A 439 8.03 -10.72 15.82
CA GLU A 439 8.10 -12.18 15.90
C GLU A 439 6.73 -12.85 16.12
N PHE A 440 5.85 -12.21 16.89
CA PHE A 440 4.54 -12.74 17.25
C PHE A 440 3.37 -12.04 16.55
N ARG A 441 3.65 -11.14 15.60
CA ARG A 441 2.63 -10.43 14.81
C ARG A 441 1.62 -11.39 14.17
N TRP A 442 2.11 -12.49 13.58
CA TRP A 442 1.29 -13.51 12.93
C TRP A 442 0.25 -14.11 13.90
N TYR A 443 0.66 -14.38 15.13
CA TYR A 443 -0.17 -15.02 16.15
C TYR A 443 -1.22 -14.04 16.69
N TYR A 444 -0.82 -12.86 17.15
CA TYR A 444 -1.76 -11.91 17.75
C TYR A 444 -2.71 -11.29 16.71
N GLY A 445 -2.25 -11.08 15.47
CA GLY A 445 -3.12 -10.69 14.37
C GLY A 445 -4.14 -11.78 14.02
N GLY A 446 -3.70 -13.04 13.91
CA GLY A 446 -4.58 -14.19 13.67
C GLY A 446 -5.57 -14.42 14.82
N ARG A 447 -5.10 -14.36 16.06
CA ARG A 447 -5.91 -14.52 17.27
C ARG A 447 -7.01 -13.47 17.35
N PHE A 448 -6.69 -12.21 17.07
CA PHE A 448 -7.69 -11.13 17.08
C PHE A 448 -8.84 -11.42 16.10
N ALA A 449 -8.51 -11.75 14.86
CA ALA A 449 -9.51 -12.08 13.85
C ALA A 449 -10.31 -13.35 14.20
N PHE A 450 -9.67 -14.37 14.78
CA PHE A 450 -10.33 -15.61 15.18
C PHE A 450 -11.25 -15.43 16.38
N GLU A 451 -10.86 -14.63 17.37
CA GLU A 451 -11.73 -14.28 18.51
C GLU A 451 -12.98 -13.55 18.03
N VAL A 452 -12.84 -12.57 17.13
CA VAL A 452 -13.98 -11.89 16.52
C VAL A 452 -14.86 -12.90 15.77
N PHE A 453 -14.29 -13.67 14.84
CA PHE A 453 -15.06 -14.62 14.02
C PHE A 453 -15.81 -15.66 14.86
N LYS A 454 -15.15 -16.27 15.85
CA LYS A 454 -15.75 -17.32 16.69
C LYS A 454 -16.89 -16.79 17.57
N ALA A 455 -16.93 -15.48 17.82
CA ALA A 455 -18.00 -14.83 18.58
C ALA A 455 -19.17 -14.35 17.70
N LEU A 456 -19.10 -14.49 16.37
CA LEU A 456 -20.19 -14.10 15.47
C LEU A 456 -21.33 -15.12 15.49
N ASP A 457 -22.57 -14.63 15.46
CA ASP A 457 -23.76 -15.49 15.41
C ASP A 457 -23.94 -16.18 14.04
N ARG A 458 -23.31 -15.63 12.99
CA ARG A 458 -23.29 -16.15 11.63
C ARG A 458 -22.00 -15.75 10.90
N PRO A 459 -21.59 -16.48 9.86
CA PRO A 459 -20.53 -16.02 8.97
C PRO A 459 -20.92 -14.72 8.25
N ILE A 460 -19.95 -13.85 8.07
CA ILE A 460 -20.06 -12.56 7.37
C ILE A 460 -18.85 -12.37 6.44
N ILE A 461 -18.90 -11.38 5.56
CA ILE A 461 -17.73 -10.96 4.77
C ILE A 461 -16.68 -10.38 5.73
N MET A 462 -15.44 -10.86 5.67
CA MET A 462 -14.35 -10.28 6.46
C MET A 462 -13.18 -9.85 5.58
N GLU A 463 -12.78 -8.60 5.75
CA GLU A 463 -11.57 -8.02 5.20
C GLU A 463 -10.67 -7.47 6.30
N MET A 464 -9.36 -7.40 6.06
CA MET A 464 -8.40 -6.90 7.04
C MET A 464 -7.21 -6.21 6.36
N ALA A 465 -6.53 -5.31 7.07
CA ALA A 465 -5.33 -4.60 6.59
C ALA A 465 -4.03 -5.46 6.54
N ALA A 466 -4.04 -6.67 7.11
CA ALA A 466 -2.88 -7.59 7.12
C ALA A 466 -3.15 -8.90 6.37
N PHE A 467 -2.12 -9.52 5.81
CA PHE A 467 -2.23 -10.78 5.05
C PHE A 467 -1.35 -11.89 5.65
N LEU A 468 -1.62 -12.23 6.91
CA LEU A 468 -0.95 -13.32 7.62
C LEU A 468 -1.61 -14.67 7.28
N HIS A 469 -0.88 -15.79 7.38
CA HIS A 469 -1.38 -17.14 7.10
C HIS A 469 -2.75 -17.42 7.73
N HIS A 470 -2.90 -17.15 9.03
CA HIS A 470 -4.15 -17.39 9.77
C HIS A 470 -5.32 -16.52 9.31
N LEU A 471 -5.07 -15.35 8.73
CA LEU A 471 -6.17 -14.51 8.26
C LEU A 471 -6.87 -15.09 7.03
N TRP A 472 -6.19 -15.97 6.27
CA TRP A 472 -6.76 -16.60 5.08
C TRP A 472 -8.05 -17.37 5.38
N PHE A 473 -8.13 -18.10 6.50
CA PHE A 473 -9.27 -18.98 6.84
C PHE A 473 -10.61 -18.24 6.95
N VAL A 474 -10.60 -16.96 7.32
CA VAL A 474 -11.80 -16.13 7.49
C VAL A 474 -11.93 -15.03 6.45
N ARG A 475 -10.86 -14.75 5.69
CA ARG A 475 -10.82 -13.67 4.73
C ARG A 475 -11.67 -13.97 3.50
N SER A 476 -12.50 -13.01 3.15
CA SER A 476 -13.44 -13.12 2.03
C SER A 476 -12.91 -12.59 0.70
N ARG A 477 -12.04 -11.58 0.73
CA ARG A 477 -11.41 -10.98 -0.46
C ARG A 477 -10.15 -10.19 -0.11
N MET A 478 -9.43 -9.75 -1.14
CA MET A 478 -8.15 -9.04 -1.05
C MET A 478 -8.08 -7.86 -2.02
N GLY A 479 -7.16 -6.91 -1.76
CA GLY A 479 -6.93 -5.74 -2.62
C GLY A 479 -7.62 -4.47 -2.15
N ALA A 480 -7.72 -4.23 -0.84
CA ALA A 480 -8.31 -3.01 -0.30
C ALA A 480 -7.35 -1.80 -0.31
N TRP A 481 -6.72 -1.50 -1.46
CA TRP A 481 -5.78 -0.36 -1.57
C TRP A 481 -6.48 0.96 -1.33
N ASP A 482 -5.80 1.86 -0.64
CA ASP A 482 -6.24 3.24 -0.52
C ASP A 482 -6.19 3.96 -1.87
N HIS A 483 -7.08 4.94 -2.06
CA HIS A 483 -7.17 5.67 -3.33
C HIS A 483 -5.86 6.40 -3.69
N ALA A 484 -5.63 6.54 -5.00
CA ALA A 484 -4.65 7.49 -5.54
C ALA A 484 -5.16 8.94 -5.44
N SER A 485 -4.22 9.87 -5.48
CA SER A 485 -4.42 11.30 -5.64
C SER A 485 -3.90 11.80 -6.98
N ARG A 486 -2.93 11.09 -7.58
CA ARG A 486 -2.33 11.34 -8.90
C ARG A 486 -2.11 10.03 -9.65
N GLY A 487 -2.05 10.08 -10.98
CA GLY A 487 -1.68 8.91 -11.79
C GLY A 487 -2.72 7.79 -11.77
N HIS A 488 -4.01 8.14 -11.81
CA HIS A 488 -5.13 7.23 -11.55
C HIS A 488 -5.07 5.94 -12.37
N LYS A 489 -4.79 6.00 -13.68
CA LYS A 489 -4.76 4.81 -14.56
C LYS A 489 -3.54 3.91 -14.32
N HIS A 490 -2.35 4.48 -14.15
CA HIS A 490 -1.15 3.71 -13.79
C HIS A 490 -1.36 2.98 -12.46
N PHE A 491 -1.95 3.67 -11.48
CA PHE A 491 -2.30 3.06 -10.20
C PHE A 491 -3.27 1.87 -10.34
N ILE A 492 -4.30 2.00 -11.19
CA ILE A 492 -5.25 0.90 -11.48
C ILE A 492 -4.49 -0.32 -12.02
N ASP A 493 -3.56 -0.12 -12.94
CA ASP A 493 -2.78 -1.21 -13.53
C ASP A 493 -1.84 -1.89 -12.54
N LEU A 494 -1.16 -1.10 -11.69
CA LEU A 494 -0.36 -1.63 -10.59
C LEU A 494 -1.20 -2.49 -9.63
N HIS A 495 -2.43 -2.05 -9.35
CA HIS A 495 -3.35 -2.80 -8.50
C HIS A 495 -3.81 -4.10 -9.17
N CYS A 496 -4.24 -4.05 -10.44
CA CYS A 496 -4.64 -5.24 -11.20
C CYS A 496 -3.51 -6.28 -11.22
N ARG A 497 -2.28 -5.82 -11.45
CA ARG A 497 -1.09 -6.68 -11.42
C ARG A 497 -0.85 -7.30 -10.04
N SER A 498 -1.00 -6.54 -8.96
CA SER A 498 -0.90 -7.09 -7.60
C SER A 498 -1.95 -8.18 -7.35
N ASN A 499 -3.18 -7.97 -7.85
CA ASN A 499 -4.30 -8.89 -7.68
C ASN A 499 -4.13 -10.22 -8.44
N GLN A 500 -3.30 -10.29 -9.48
CA GLN A 500 -3.03 -11.53 -10.23
C GLN A 500 -2.52 -12.65 -9.31
N ASN A 501 -1.82 -12.29 -8.22
CA ASN A 501 -1.29 -13.25 -7.26
C ASN A 501 -2.39 -13.95 -6.42
N PHE A 502 -3.60 -13.39 -6.33
CA PHE A 502 -4.66 -13.95 -5.50
C PHE A 502 -5.26 -15.24 -6.06
N LYS A 503 -5.12 -15.48 -7.37
CA LYS A 503 -5.51 -16.74 -8.01
C LYS A 503 -4.85 -17.96 -7.34
N ARG A 504 -3.58 -17.82 -6.92
CA ARG A 504 -2.77 -18.87 -6.29
C ARG A 504 -3.30 -19.31 -4.91
N ILE A 505 -4.03 -18.44 -4.23
CA ILE A 505 -4.52 -18.62 -2.85
C ILE A 505 -6.04 -18.71 -2.78
N PHE A 506 -6.72 -18.82 -3.93
CA PHE A 506 -8.17 -19.00 -4.04
C PHE A 506 -9.00 -17.93 -3.32
N LEU A 507 -8.57 -16.66 -3.39
CA LEU A 507 -9.34 -15.52 -2.89
C LEU A 507 -9.76 -14.61 -4.04
N PRO A 508 -11.01 -14.08 -4.02
CA PRO A 508 -11.42 -12.99 -4.89
C PRO A 508 -10.56 -11.73 -4.67
N GLY A 509 -10.24 -11.04 -5.76
CA GLY A 509 -9.67 -9.69 -5.71
C GLY A 509 -10.71 -8.59 -5.52
N HIS A 510 -10.21 -7.38 -5.35
CA HIS A 510 -10.94 -6.13 -5.19
C HIS A 510 -10.00 -5.01 -5.64
N LEU A 511 -10.49 -3.96 -6.33
CA LEU A 511 -9.64 -2.87 -6.84
C LEU A 511 -9.47 -1.71 -5.85
N GLY A 512 -9.66 -1.97 -4.56
CA GLY A 512 -9.45 -0.97 -3.51
C GLY A 512 -10.51 0.12 -3.44
N TRP A 513 -10.17 1.16 -2.70
CA TRP A 513 -11.00 2.31 -2.39
C TRP A 513 -10.67 3.43 -3.35
N TRP A 514 -11.70 4.06 -3.91
CA TRP A 514 -11.60 5.12 -4.89
C TRP A 514 -12.33 6.34 -4.40
N ALA A 515 -11.65 7.48 -4.43
CA ALA A 515 -12.23 8.76 -4.12
C ALA A 515 -12.16 9.62 -5.38
N PRO A 516 -13.24 9.71 -6.18
CA PRO A 516 -13.26 10.61 -7.31
C PRO A 516 -13.05 12.04 -6.80
N ARG A 517 -11.98 12.68 -7.27
CA ARG A 517 -11.51 13.97 -6.78
C ARG A 517 -11.60 15.03 -7.85
N THR A 518 -11.65 16.26 -7.40
CA THR A 518 -11.40 17.45 -8.21
C THR A 518 -10.06 18.00 -7.78
N THR A 519 -9.26 18.45 -8.74
CA THR A 519 -7.96 19.05 -8.40
C THR A 519 -8.19 20.26 -7.48
N SER A 520 -7.27 20.51 -6.55
CA SER A 520 -7.23 21.73 -5.71
C SER A 520 -5.94 22.55 -5.92
N GLY A 521 -5.25 22.34 -7.05
CA GLY A 521 -3.95 22.93 -7.36
C GLY A 521 -2.98 21.88 -7.91
N THR A 522 -1.70 21.95 -7.54
CA THR A 522 -0.67 21.08 -8.11
C THR A 522 -0.53 19.73 -7.40
N LYS A 523 -1.27 19.51 -6.31
CA LYS A 523 -1.14 18.30 -5.46
C LYS A 523 -1.90 17.08 -5.97
N ASP A 524 -3.04 17.29 -6.62
CA ASP A 524 -4.00 16.23 -6.94
C ASP A 524 -4.45 16.34 -8.40
N ASP A 525 -4.60 15.20 -9.06
CA ASP A 525 -5.21 15.11 -10.38
C ASP A 525 -6.74 14.95 -10.23
N SER A 526 -7.49 15.65 -11.08
CA SER A 526 -8.93 15.42 -11.17
C SER A 526 -9.20 13.99 -11.66
N THR A 527 -10.23 13.36 -11.10
CA THR A 527 -10.73 12.09 -11.63
C THR A 527 -11.78 12.38 -12.69
N PHE A 528 -11.44 12.11 -13.94
CA PHE A 528 -12.30 12.33 -15.09
C PHE A 528 -13.24 11.13 -15.35
N PRO A 529 -14.32 11.33 -16.14
CA PRO A 529 -15.19 10.25 -16.59
C PRO A 529 -14.45 9.03 -17.15
N ASP A 530 -13.37 9.25 -17.91
CA ASP A 530 -12.59 8.18 -18.52
C ASP A 530 -11.64 7.47 -17.53
N ASP A 531 -11.21 8.11 -16.43
CA ASP A 531 -10.52 7.42 -15.34
C ASP A 531 -11.47 6.44 -14.63
N VAL A 532 -12.72 6.87 -14.42
CA VAL A 532 -13.77 6.02 -13.82
C VAL A 532 -14.17 4.89 -14.76
N ALA A 533 -14.33 5.17 -16.05
CA ALA A 533 -14.58 4.14 -17.05
C ALA A 533 -13.44 3.12 -17.11
N TYR A 534 -12.19 3.57 -17.01
CA TYR A 534 -11.01 2.70 -16.98
C TYR A 534 -11.03 1.76 -15.77
N LEU A 535 -11.22 2.30 -14.55
CA LEU A 535 -11.38 1.51 -13.33
C LEU A 535 -12.48 0.45 -13.48
N CYS A 536 -13.65 0.88 -13.94
CA CYS A 536 -14.80 -0.01 -14.09
C CYS A 536 -14.57 -1.08 -15.16
N THR A 537 -13.85 -0.75 -16.23
CA THR A 537 -13.45 -1.70 -17.27
C THR A 537 -12.51 -2.77 -16.72
N LYS A 538 -11.52 -2.39 -15.90
CA LYS A 538 -10.64 -3.37 -15.23
C LYS A 538 -11.38 -4.23 -14.22
N ALA A 539 -12.27 -3.64 -13.44
CA ALA A 539 -13.17 -4.37 -12.54
C ALA A 539 -14.03 -5.39 -13.29
N LEU A 540 -14.53 -5.03 -14.49
CA LEU A 540 -15.33 -5.91 -15.34
C LEU A 540 -14.48 -7.05 -15.93
N GLY A 541 -13.28 -6.74 -16.43
CA GLY A 541 -12.34 -7.72 -16.96
C GLY A 541 -12.02 -8.81 -15.94
N ASP A 542 -11.59 -8.43 -14.75
CA ASP A 542 -11.26 -9.39 -13.68
C ASP A 542 -12.49 -9.91 -12.92
N ASN A 543 -13.67 -9.35 -13.16
CA ASN A 543 -14.92 -9.61 -12.41
C ASN A 543 -14.72 -9.47 -10.88
N ILE A 544 -14.26 -8.30 -10.47
CA ILE A 544 -13.99 -7.93 -9.08
C ILE A 544 -14.70 -6.63 -8.72
N GLY A 545 -14.92 -6.42 -7.43
CA GLY A 545 -15.52 -5.18 -6.92
C GLY A 545 -14.49 -4.07 -6.69
N PHE A 546 -14.98 -2.87 -6.37
CA PHE A 546 -14.23 -1.71 -5.90
C PHE A 546 -15.05 -0.97 -4.84
N SER A 547 -14.45 -0.03 -4.12
CA SER A 547 -15.19 0.78 -3.14
C SER A 547 -15.11 2.26 -3.44
N LEU A 548 -16.13 3.00 -3.02
CA LEU A 548 -16.16 4.45 -3.17
C LEU A 548 -16.04 5.14 -1.80
N GLN A 549 -15.07 6.03 -1.69
CA GLN A 549 -14.88 6.97 -0.58
C GLN A 549 -15.15 8.40 -1.07
N GLY A 550 -15.63 9.28 -0.18
CA GLY A 550 -15.93 10.67 -0.52
C GLY A 550 -17.16 10.87 -1.41
N VAL A 551 -17.85 9.79 -1.81
CA VAL A 551 -19.14 9.80 -2.48
C VAL A 551 -20.23 9.62 -1.41
N GLY A 552 -20.88 10.71 -1.01
CA GLY A 552 -21.90 10.71 0.03
C GLY A 552 -23.01 11.69 -0.29
N LEU A 553 -24.05 11.73 0.55
CA LEU A 553 -25.26 12.53 0.31
C LEU A 553 -24.93 14.00 0.00
N GLU A 554 -24.17 14.65 0.87
CA GLU A 554 -23.80 16.06 0.69
C GLU A 554 -22.84 16.28 -0.50
N SER A 555 -21.85 15.41 -0.69
CA SER A 555 -20.85 15.60 -1.75
C SER A 555 -21.44 15.41 -3.14
N CYS A 556 -22.37 14.46 -3.32
CA CYS A 556 -23.09 14.26 -4.58
C CYS A 556 -23.96 15.47 -4.97
N GLU A 557 -24.47 16.21 -4.00
CA GLU A 557 -25.21 17.46 -4.28
C GLU A 557 -24.27 18.62 -4.60
N ARG A 558 -23.16 18.74 -3.87
CA ARG A 558 -22.28 19.93 -3.89
C ARG A 558 -21.16 19.87 -4.92
N VAL A 559 -20.74 18.68 -5.37
CA VAL A 559 -19.58 18.50 -6.25
C VAL A 559 -20.04 18.09 -7.66
N PRO A 560 -20.03 19.00 -8.65
CA PRO A 560 -20.48 18.71 -10.01
C PRO A 560 -19.72 17.58 -10.70
N ASN A 561 -18.45 17.36 -10.36
CA ASN A 561 -17.69 16.22 -10.87
C ASN A 561 -18.32 14.88 -10.46
N LEU A 562 -18.79 14.76 -9.22
CA LEU A 562 -19.44 13.53 -8.74
C LEU A 562 -20.73 13.24 -9.50
N GLN A 563 -21.49 14.27 -9.86
CA GLN A 563 -22.71 14.12 -10.68
C GLN A 563 -22.42 13.59 -12.09
N GLN A 564 -21.23 13.88 -12.64
CA GLN A 564 -20.80 13.35 -13.94
C GLN A 564 -20.33 11.90 -13.86
N VAL A 565 -19.56 11.54 -12.83
CA VAL A 565 -18.95 10.21 -12.75
C VAL A 565 -19.83 9.16 -12.09
N ALA A 566 -20.75 9.55 -11.20
CA ALA A 566 -21.66 8.64 -10.50
C ALA A 566 -22.45 7.69 -11.43
N PRO A 567 -23.06 8.18 -12.54
CA PRO A 567 -23.78 7.30 -13.46
C PRO A 567 -22.90 6.26 -14.16
N ILE A 568 -21.60 6.53 -14.32
CA ILE A 568 -20.67 5.62 -15.00
C ILE A 568 -20.47 4.36 -14.15
N PHE A 569 -20.29 4.52 -12.83
CA PHE A 569 -20.22 3.37 -11.92
C PHE A 569 -21.42 2.46 -12.07
N ARG A 570 -22.64 3.02 -12.09
CA ARG A 570 -23.86 2.24 -12.24
C ARG A 570 -23.93 1.49 -13.56
N ARG A 571 -23.61 2.14 -14.68
CA ARG A 571 -23.63 1.52 -16.01
C ARG A 571 -22.73 0.29 -16.05
N TYR A 572 -21.47 0.45 -15.67
CA TYR A 572 -20.49 -0.64 -15.72
C TYR A 572 -20.75 -1.72 -14.66
N GLU A 573 -21.15 -1.36 -13.43
CA GLU A 573 -21.52 -2.35 -12.40
C GLU A 573 -22.73 -3.19 -12.83
N THR A 574 -23.69 -2.59 -13.54
CA THR A 574 -24.84 -3.31 -14.10
C THR A 574 -24.38 -4.36 -15.11
N VAL A 575 -23.50 -3.97 -16.05
CA VAL A 575 -22.94 -4.91 -17.04
C VAL A 575 -22.11 -6.00 -16.36
N ARG A 576 -21.22 -5.64 -15.42
CA ARG A 576 -20.39 -6.62 -14.70
C ARG A 576 -21.24 -7.64 -13.94
N LYS A 577 -22.24 -7.19 -13.19
CA LYS A 577 -23.13 -8.06 -12.37
C LYS A 577 -24.07 -8.91 -13.21
N SER A 578 -24.37 -8.52 -14.44
CA SER A 578 -25.21 -9.31 -15.35
C SER A 578 -24.57 -10.64 -15.77
N GLY A 579 -23.23 -10.72 -15.76
CA GLY A 579 -22.49 -11.91 -16.17
C GLY A 579 -22.56 -12.21 -17.68
N ILE A 580 -23.10 -11.31 -18.50
CA ILE A 580 -23.32 -11.53 -19.94
C ILE A 580 -22.04 -11.40 -20.78
N VAL A 581 -21.01 -10.71 -20.28
CA VAL A 581 -19.77 -10.46 -21.03
C VAL A 581 -18.91 -11.73 -21.04
N PRO A 582 -18.58 -12.30 -22.22
CA PRO A 582 -17.78 -13.52 -22.32
C PRO A 582 -16.36 -13.36 -21.75
N GLU A 583 -15.77 -14.48 -21.31
CA GLU A 583 -14.40 -14.50 -20.77
C GLU A 583 -13.36 -13.95 -21.77
N SER A 584 -13.49 -14.27 -23.06
CA SER A 584 -12.57 -13.77 -24.11
C SER A 584 -12.60 -12.25 -24.30
N VAL A 585 -13.74 -11.61 -24.01
CA VAL A 585 -13.85 -10.14 -24.03
C VAL A 585 -13.25 -9.59 -22.73
N ARG A 586 -13.61 -10.18 -21.59
CA ARG A 586 -13.10 -9.80 -20.28
C ARG A 586 -11.57 -9.83 -20.20
N GLU A 587 -10.93 -10.83 -20.81
CA GLU A 587 -9.47 -10.93 -20.91
C GLU A 587 -8.86 -9.73 -21.64
N GLN A 588 -9.50 -9.23 -22.71
CA GLN A 588 -9.04 -8.04 -23.43
C GLN A 588 -9.24 -6.77 -22.60
N LEU A 589 -10.35 -6.66 -21.87
CA LEU A 589 -10.62 -5.52 -20.97
C LEU A 589 -9.61 -5.46 -19.81
N ALA A 590 -9.10 -6.60 -19.36
CA ALA A 590 -8.14 -6.71 -18.26
C ALA A 590 -6.69 -6.32 -18.65
N ILE A 591 -6.37 -6.16 -19.95
CA ILE A 591 -5.01 -5.83 -20.41
C ILE A 591 -4.59 -4.44 -19.87
N PRO A 592 -3.49 -4.30 -19.13
CA PRO A 592 -2.98 -3.00 -18.67
C PRO A 592 -2.79 -2.00 -19.82
N GLY A 593 -3.11 -0.73 -19.59
CA GLY A 593 -3.12 0.34 -20.58
C GLY A 593 -4.23 0.27 -21.65
N ALA A 594 -4.95 -0.85 -21.80
CA ALA A 594 -6.00 -0.96 -22.81
C ALA A 594 -7.28 -0.23 -22.35
N GLU A 595 -7.73 0.75 -23.13
CA GLU A 595 -8.89 1.59 -22.83
C GLU A 595 -10.06 1.28 -23.73
N PHE A 596 -11.28 1.37 -23.18
CA PHE A 596 -12.50 1.03 -23.90
C PHE A 596 -13.64 2.00 -23.57
N GLU A 597 -14.41 2.36 -24.58
CA GLU A 597 -15.71 2.98 -24.43
C GLU A 597 -16.81 1.91 -24.41
N LEU A 598 -17.65 1.90 -23.38
CA LEU A 598 -18.82 1.02 -23.28
C LEU A 598 -20.02 1.62 -24.03
N ASP A 599 -20.55 0.83 -24.96
CA ASP A 599 -21.89 0.99 -25.52
C ASP A 599 -22.81 -0.10 -24.96
N ASP A 600 -23.71 0.31 -24.08
CA ASP A 600 -24.72 -0.50 -23.41
C ASP A 600 -26.14 -0.21 -23.92
N SER A 601 -26.27 0.32 -25.15
CA SER A 601 -27.56 0.61 -25.78
C SER A 601 -28.42 -0.65 -26.00
N ASP A 602 -27.78 -1.80 -26.22
CA ASP A 602 -28.40 -3.13 -26.09
C ASP A 602 -27.90 -3.81 -24.79
N PRO A 603 -28.70 -3.83 -23.71
CA PRO A 603 -28.31 -4.44 -22.44
C PRO A 603 -28.01 -5.94 -22.53
N GLY A 604 -28.46 -6.63 -23.58
CA GLY A 604 -28.17 -8.05 -23.79
C GLY A 604 -26.86 -8.32 -24.55
N ALA A 605 -26.27 -7.29 -25.16
CA ALA A 605 -25.09 -7.41 -26.02
C ALA A 605 -24.23 -6.13 -25.93
N PRO A 606 -23.62 -5.83 -24.76
CA PRO A 606 -22.77 -4.66 -24.60
C PRO A 606 -21.54 -4.74 -25.52
N LEU A 607 -21.17 -3.60 -26.11
CA LEU A 607 -20.01 -3.46 -26.97
C LEU A 607 -18.93 -2.62 -26.30
N PHE A 608 -17.67 -2.97 -26.55
CA PHE A 608 -16.51 -2.25 -26.02
C PHE A 608 -15.62 -1.78 -27.17
N PHE A 609 -15.56 -0.47 -27.38
CA PHE A 609 -14.76 0.13 -28.47
C PHE A 609 -13.38 0.53 -27.95
N PRO A 610 -12.28 -0.01 -28.50
CA PRO A 610 -10.93 0.37 -28.10
C PRO A 610 -10.68 1.87 -28.29
N LEU A 611 -10.00 2.49 -27.32
CA LEU A 611 -9.55 3.88 -27.36
C LEU A 611 -8.02 3.94 -27.34
N LYS A 612 -7.44 4.87 -28.09
CA LYS A 612 -6.01 5.24 -27.98
C LYS A 612 -5.92 6.69 -27.55
N ARG A 613 -5.16 6.96 -26.48
CA ARG A 613 -4.96 8.31 -25.95
C ARG A 613 -3.50 8.72 -26.04
N HIS A 614 -3.29 9.94 -26.52
CA HIS A 614 -2.00 10.62 -26.50
C HIS A 614 -2.12 11.86 -25.61
N VAL A 615 -1.37 11.89 -24.51
CA VAL A 615 -1.36 13.00 -23.54
C VAL A 615 0.00 13.68 -23.59
N HIS A 616 0.00 15.00 -23.76
CA HIS A 616 1.21 15.81 -23.71
C HIS A 616 1.05 16.97 -22.72
N HIS A 617 2.04 17.16 -21.86
CA HIS A 617 2.15 18.34 -21.00
C HIS A 617 3.02 19.35 -21.74
N THR A 618 2.52 20.56 -21.95
CA THR A 618 3.26 21.62 -22.64
C THR A 618 4.26 22.24 -21.68
N ASP A 619 5.27 21.47 -21.29
CA ASP A 619 6.40 21.99 -20.53
C ASP A 619 7.47 22.50 -21.51
N LEU A 620 8.11 23.61 -21.15
CA LEU A 620 9.26 24.25 -21.81
C LEU A 620 8.93 25.13 -23.04
N PRO A 621 9.21 26.45 -22.97
CA PRO A 621 9.15 27.31 -24.14
C PRO A 621 10.36 27.05 -25.04
N GLY A 622 10.19 26.24 -26.09
CA GLY A 622 11.08 26.29 -27.26
C GLY A 622 10.83 27.57 -28.09
N GLU A 623 11.81 28.01 -28.89
CA GLU A 623 11.56 29.06 -29.88
C GLU A 623 10.39 28.64 -30.79
N GLY A 624 9.29 29.39 -30.72
CA GLY A 624 8.08 29.14 -31.50
C GLY A 624 6.93 28.41 -30.78
N GLY A 625 7.02 28.09 -29.49
CA GLY A 625 5.93 27.46 -28.71
C GLY A 625 5.97 25.91 -28.68
N PRO A 626 5.13 25.27 -27.85
CA PRO A 626 5.11 23.81 -27.67
C PRO A 626 4.80 23.06 -28.97
N ARG A 627 5.69 22.16 -29.38
CA ARG A 627 5.54 21.27 -30.54
C ARG A 627 6.02 19.86 -30.20
N TRP A 628 5.28 18.85 -30.62
CA TRP A 628 5.61 17.44 -30.40
C TRP A 628 5.05 16.56 -31.51
N GLU A 629 5.41 15.28 -31.51
CA GLU A 629 4.91 14.29 -32.47
C GLU A 629 3.98 13.30 -31.76
N VAL A 630 2.90 12.90 -32.45
CA VAL A 630 2.00 11.82 -32.06
C VAL A 630 2.00 10.76 -33.16
N VAL A 631 2.34 9.51 -32.80
CA VAL A 631 2.26 8.39 -33.73
C VAL A 631 0.91 7.70 -33.55
N SER A 632 0.06 7.73 -34.58
CA SER A 632 -1.25 7.07 -34.59
C SER A 632 -1.18 5.74 -35.36
N GLU A 633 -1.81 4.71 -34.83
CA GLU A 633 -1.97 3.40 -35.49
C GLU A 633 -3.34 3.25 -36.14
N ASP A 634 -4.28 4.13 -35.82
CA ASP A 634 -5.67 4.07 -36.29
C ASP A 634 -5.84 4.69 -37.68
N GLU A 635 -6.96 4.34 -38.34
CA GLU A 635 -7.40 5.01 -39.57
C GLU A 635 -7.57 6.52 -39.37
N GLU A 636 -7.46 7.27 -40.46
CA GLU A 636 -7.57 8.73 -40.44
C GLU A 636 -8.90 9.17 -39.82
N GLN A 637 -8.82 9.94 -38.73
CA GLN A 637 -10.00 10.38 -37.99
C GLN A 637 -9.76 11.69 -37.25
N SER A 638 -10.83 12.45 -37.01
CA SER A 638 -10.79 13.57 -36.07
C SER A 638 -10.80 13.02 -34.63
N PRO A 639 -9.80 13.34 -33.80
CA PRO A 639 -9.78 12.88 -32.43
C PRO A 639 -10.80 13.63 -31.57
N TRP A 640 -11.27 12.99 -30.51
CA TRP A 640 -11.79 13.71 -29.35
C TRP A 640 -10.64 14.42 -28.64
N LEU A 641 -10.88 15.66 -28.20
CA LEU A 641 -9.84 16.52 -27.64
C LEU A 641 -10.21 16.98 -26.24
N ARG A 642 -9.28 16.81 -25.28
CA ARG A 642 -9.32 17.49 -23.98
C ARG A 642 -8.11 18.40 -23.82
N LEU A 643 -8.37 19.66 -23.48
CA LEU A 643 -7.37 20.65 -23.14
C LEU A 643 -7.57 21.07 -21.68
N GLU A 644 -6.55 20.91 -20.85
CA GLU A 644 -6.56 21.37 -19.45
C GLU A 644 -5.62 22.56 -19.32
N ALA A 645 -6.13 23.66 -18.78
CA ALA A 645 -5.29 24.78 -18.38
C ALA A 645 -4.67 24.43 -17.01
N VAL A 646 -3.36 24.22 -16.96
CA VAL A 646 -2.66 23.91 -15.70
C VAL A 646 -1.97 25.17 -15.15
N TRP A 647 -1.47 25.08 -13.92
CA TRP A 647 -0.80 26.21 -13.27
C TRP A 647 0.64 26.37 -13.78
N SER A 648 1.19 27.57 -13.59
CA SER A 648 2.61 27.87 -13.83
C SER A 648 3.29 28.36 -12.56
N ALA A 649 4.62 28.37 -12.52
CA ALA A 649 5.32 29.04 -11.43
C ALA A 649 5.31 30.56 -11.65
N ALA A 650 5.44 31.33 -10.57
CA ALA A 650 5.83 32.73 -10.66
C ALA A 650 7.21 32.86 -11.33
N ASP A 651 7.57 34.08 -11.72
CA ASP A 651 8.90 34.33 -12.27
C ASP A 651 10.00 33.90 -11.30
N TYR A 652 11.10 33.38 -11.87
CA TYR A 652 12.22 32.86 -11.08
C TYR A 652 12.74 33.90 -10.07
N ASP A 653 12.76 35.18 -10.43
CA ASP A 653 13.22 36.28 -9.57
C ASP A 653 12.12 36.88 -8.68
N SER A 654 10.98 36.19 -8.52
CA SER A 654 9.87 36.68 -7.68
C SER A 654 10.35 37.02 -6.26
N PRO A 655 9.98 38.20 -5.71
CA PRO A 655 10.32 38.59 -4.34
C PRO A 655 9.59 37.73 -3.30
N GLU A 656 8.50 37.05 -3.69
CA GLU A 656 7.75 36.13 -2.83
C GLU A 656 8.33 34.70 -2.85
N GLY A 657 9.35 34.44 -3.67
CA GLY A 657 10.03 33.15 -3.73
C GLY A 657 10.95 32.91 -2.54
N VAL A 658 10.99 31.67 -2.06
CA VAL A 658 11.88 31.23 -0.98
C VAL A 658 13.02 30.43 -1.59
N THR A 659 14.27 30.82 -1.34
CA THR A 659 15.40 30.00 -1.81
C THR A 659 15.55 28.77 -0.93
N LEU A 660 15.42 27.58 -1.52
CA LEU A 660 15.65 26.30 -0.84
C LEU A 660 17.13 25.92 -0.86
N ALA A 661 17.83 26.25 -1.95
CA ALA A 661 19.26 26.02 -2.11
C ALA A 661 19.90 27.18 -2.87
N GLU A 662 20.89 27.84 -2.28
CA GLU A 662 21.66 28.92 -2.94
C GLU A 662 22.88 28.36 -3.67
N PHE A 663 23.40 27.21 -3.21
CA PHE A 663 24.68 26.64 -3.62
C PHE A 663 25.85 27.59 -3.37
N ALA A 664 25.82 28.27 -2.21
CA ALA A 664 26.86 29.23 -1.82
C ALA A 664 28.06 28.57 -1.12
N ASP A 665 27.85 27.40 -0.52
CA ASP A 665 28.84 26.61 0.21
C ASP A 665 28.74 25.13 -0.19
N GLU A 666 29.89 24.46 -0.34
CA GLU A 666 29.92 23.02 -0.66
C GLU A 666 29.33 22.19 0.49
N GLY A 667 29.40 22.67 1.73
CA GLY A 667 28.79 22.03 2.90
C GLY A 667 27.26 22.17 2.99
N GLU A 668 26.62 22.94 2.10
CA GLU A 668 25.16 23.10 2.07
C GLU A 668 24.44 21.77 1.76
N PHE A 669 25.10 20.91 0.97
CA PHE A 669 24.64 19.57 0.65
C PHE A 669 25.69 18.56 1.11
N ALA A 670 25.24 17.52 1.78
CA ALA A 670 26.11 16.45 2.23
C ALA A 670 25.58 15.10 1.76
N ASP A 671 26.47 14.11 1.77
CA ASP A 671 26.04 12.74 1.92
C ASP A 671 25.43 12.59 3.32
N ASN A 672 24.10 12.53 3.40
CA ASN A 672 23.35 12.37 4.65
C ASN A 672 23.40 10.93 5.18
N GLY A 673 24.28 10.09 4.61
CA GLY A 673 24.39 8.69 4.93
C GLY A 673 23.15 7.92 4.48
N PRO A 674 23.01 6.68 4.97
CA PRO A 674 21.91 5.83 4.62
C PRO A 674 20.58 6.33 5.22
N VAL A 675 19.48 6.05 4.50
CA VAL A 675 18.13 6.45 4.90
C VAL A 675 17.36 5.25 5.42
N LEU A 676 16.93 5.32 6.67
CA LEU A 676 16.00 4.35 7.25
C LEU A 676 14.56 4.68 6.82
N CYS A 677 13.87 3.69 6.27
CA CYS A 677 12.47 3.77 5.87
C CYS A 677 11.66 2.65 6.48
N ARG A 678 10.52 3.01 7.10
CA ARG A 678 9.52 2.04 7.55
C ARG A 678 8.42 1.88 6.49
N VAL A 679 8.21 0.67 6.02
CA VAL A 679 7.10 0.34 5.12
C VAL A 679 5.80 0.09 5.92
N ASN A 680 4.67 -0.10 5.23
CA ASN A 680 3.37 -0.24 5.89
C ASN A 680 3.32 -1.46 6.80
N SER A 681 3.96 -2.55 6.37
CA SER A 681 4.12 -3.75 7.17
C SER A 681 4.78 -3.52 8.53
N GLY A 682 5.42 -2.37 8.76
CA GLY A 682 6.19 -2.08 9.97
C GLY A 682 7.65 -2.48 9.86
N GLU A 683 8.05 -3.17 8.79
CA GLU A 683 9.45 -3.49 8.51
C GLU A 683 10.24 -2.21 8.24
N ASP A 684 11.42 -2.12 8.83
CA ASP A 684 12.42 -1.11 8.48
C ASP A 684 13.34 -1.65 7.39
N TYR A 685 13.67 -0.81 6.43
CA TYR A 685 14.74 -1.05 5.48
C TYR A 685 15.60 0.20 5.34
N GLU A 686 16.84 -0.01 4.94
CA GLU A 686 17.84 1.04 4.82
C GLU A 686 18.39 1.02 3.40
N TYR A 687 18.68 2.20 2.86
CA TYR A 687 19.38 2.33 1.58
C TYR A 687 20.43 3.43 1.62
N SER A 688 21.54 3.23 0.89
CA SER A 688 22.67 4.15 0.81
C SER A 688 22.35 5.41 -0.02
N SER A 689 23.27 6.36 -0.01
CA SER A 689 23.25 7.57 -0.85
C SER A 689 23.64 7.31 -2.30
N ALA A 690 24.35 6.21 -2.59
CA ALA A 690 24.76 5.83 -3.94
C ALA A 690 24.64 4.31 -4.17
N ALA A 691 24.32 3.92 -5.42
CA ALA A 691 24.41 2.53 -5.87
C ALA A 691 25.88 2.08 -6.00
N PRO A 692 26.18 0.76 -6.02
CA PRO A 692 27.55 0.27 -6.18
C PRO A 692 28.20 0.78 -7.47
N GLY A 693 29.44 1.26 -7.38
CA GLY A 693 30.17 1.85 -8.50
C GLY A 693 29.76 3.30 -8.84
N MET A 694 28.73 3.86 -8.20
CA MET A 694 28.39 5.27 -8.38
C MET A 694 29.22 6.14 -7.45
N ASN A 695 29.96 7.06 -8.04
CA ASN A 695 30.67 8.12 -7.33
C ASN A 695 30.10 9.45 -7.77
N ALA A 696 30.06 10.43 -6.86
CA ALA A 696 29.67 11.78 -7.22
C ALA A 696 30.49 12.82 -6.48
N SER A 697 30.57 14.00 -7.08
CA SER A 697 31.15 15.18 -6.45
C SER A 697 30.27 16.38 -6.70
N LEU A 698 30.19 17.24 -5.69
CA LEU A 698 29.53 18.54 -5.77
C LEU A 698 30.61 19.61 -5.60
N SER A 699 30.66 20.58 -6.51
CA SER A 699 31.53 21.75 -6.37
C SER A 699 30.77 23.02 -6.71
N ILE A 700 31.15 24.14 -6.08
CA ILE A 700 30.49 25.42 -6.33
C ILE A 700 31.27 26.24 -7.37
N VAL A 701 30.58 26.62 -8.46
CA VAL A 701 31.12 27.48 -9.51
C VAL A 701 30.62 28.91 -9.30
N GLN A 702 31.53 29.83 -9.01
CA GLN A 702 31.22 31.24 -8.80
C GLN A 702 30.97 31.96 -10.13
N GLY A 703 29.76 32.50 -10.29
CA GLY A 703 29.32 33.12 -11.54
C GLY A 703 29.12 32.08 -12.65
N GLY A 704 28.00 32.17 -13.36
CA GLY A 704 27.70 31.25 -14.48
C GLY A 704 26.26 30.75 -14.52
N ALA A 705 25.50 30.88 -13.42
CA ALA A 705 24.05 30.70 -13.46
C ALA A 705 23.39 31.87 -14.24
N PRO A 706 22.39 31.61 -15.10
CA PRO A 706 21.73 32.66 -15.88
C PRO A 706 21.08 33.77 -15.05
N ALA A 707 20.60 33.45 -13.85
CA ALA A 707 20.03 34.42 -12.92
C ALA A 707 21.07 35.15 -12.05
N GLY A 708 22.37 34.91 -12.28
CA GLY A 708 23.44 35.39 -11.41
C GLY A 708 23.66 34.51 -10.17
N GLY A 709 24.73 34.79 -9.43
CA GLY A 709 25.12 34.00 -8.25
C GLY A 709 25.93 32.73 -8.60
N PRO A 710 26.20 31.90 -7.58
CA PRO A 710 26.90 30.62 -7.75
C PRO A 710 26.01 29.56 -8.41
N ALA A 711 26.64 28.52 -8.94
CA ALA A 711 25.98 27.32 -9.43
C ALA A 711 26.63 26.08 -8.80
N ALA A 712 25.81 25.10 -8.43
CA ALA A 712 26.30 23.77 -8.08
C ALA A 712 26.64 22.99 -9.34
N ARG A 713 27.89 22.58 -9.50
CA ARG A 713 28.29 21.56 -10.46
C ARG A 713 28.21 20.21 -9.76
N PHE A 714 27.26 19.37 -10.16
CA PHE A 714 27.08 18.02 -9.66
C PHE A 714 27.50 17.03 -10.74
N CYS A 715 28.62 16.35 -10.51
CA CYS A 715 29.17 15.34 -11.41
C CYS A 715 28.94 13.96 -10.81
N ALA A 716 28.55 13.00 -11.65
CA ALA A 716 28.51 11.59 -11.28
C ALA A 716 29.31 10.75 -12.28
N HIS A 717 30.06 9.80 -11.76
CA HIS A 717 30.78 8.79 -12.52
C HIS A 717 30.26 7.42 -12.13
N ARG A 718 30.05 6.55 -13.12
CA ARG A 718 29.71 5.15 -12.86
C ARG A 718 30.87 4.25 -13.25
N GLU A 719 31.57 3.72 -12.26
CA GLU A 719 32.57 2.68 -12.47
C GLU A 719 31.91 1.35 -12.84
N ALA A 720 32.64 0.52 -13.59
CA ALA A 720 32.26 -0.87 -13.78
C ALA A 720 32.21 -1.58 -12.42
N SER A 721 31.03 -2.10 -12.07
CA SER A 721 30.81 -2.82 -10.82
C SER A 721 29.89 -4.02 -11.05
N ASP A 722 30.25 -5.14 -10.44
CA ASP A 722 29.39 -6.31 -10.31
C ASP A 722 28.56 -6.28 -9.00
N GLY A 723 28.68 -5.19 -8.23
CA GLY A 723 27.87 -4.96 -7.05
C GLY A 723 26.39 -4.83 -7.40
N LEU A 724 25.54 -5.51 -6.64
CA LEU A 724 24.09 -5.46 -6.78
C LEU A 724 23.48 -4.86 -5.52
N VAL A 725 22.40 -4.09 -5.68
CA VAL A 725 21.61 -3.54 -4.57
C VAL A 725 20.13 -3.84 -4.77
N PHE A 726 19.40 -3.91 -3.65
CA PHE A 726 17.96 -3.99 -3.67
C PHE A 726 17.35 -2.67 -4.14
N SER A 727 16.74 -2.67 -5.31
CA SER A 727 16.06 -1.51 -5.87
C SER A 727 14.79 -1.91 -6.65
N SER A 728 13.95 -0.91 -6.93
CA SER A 728 12.73 -1.09 -7.70
C SER A 728 13.01 -1.43 -9.15
N ALA A 729 12.07 -2.15 -9.75
CA ALA A 729 11.93 -2.24 -11.19
C ALA A 729 10.47 -2.42 -11.58
N PRO A 730 10.14 -2.07 -12.85
CA PRO A 730 8.81 -2.28 -13.37
C PRO A 730 8.38 -3.74 -13.21
N ASP A 731 9.26 -4.72 -13.38
CA ASP A 731 8.93 -6.16 -13.34
C ASP A 731 8.96 -6.80 -11.94
N ASP A 732 9.18 -6.03 -10.86
CA ASP A 732 9.18 -6.59 -9.51
C ASP A 732 7.83 -7.19 -9.08
N GLU A 733 7.89 -8.30 -8.36
CA GLU A 733 6.69 -9.00 -7.87
C GLU A 733 6.11 -8.29 -6.65
N PHE A 734 4.78 -8.30 -6.56
CA PHE A 734 4.07 -7.83 -5.38
C PHE A 734 4.03 -8.89 -4.29
N SER A 735 4.24 -8.45 -3.05
CA SER A 735 4.01 -9.25 -1.87
C SER A 735 2.53 -9.57 -1.71
N ILE A 736 2.22 -10.86 -1.51
CA ILE A 736 0.89 -11.30 -1.08
C ILE A 736 0.66 -10.94 0.39
N LEU A 737 1.73 -10.87 1.19
CA LEU A 737 1.68 -10.65 2.64
C LEU A 737 1.56 -9.16 3.02
N HIS A 738 2.07 -8.28 2.16
CA HIS A 738 2.25 -6.87 2.46
C HIS A 738 1.61 -5.99 1.40
N HIS A 739 0.71 -5.14 1.88
CA HIS A 739 -0.20 -4.36 1.06
C HIS A 739 0.51 -3.40 0.09
N GLY A 740 0.38 -3.65 -1.22
CA GLY A 740 0.99 -2.82 -2.27
C GLY A 740 2.51 -2.69 -2.17
N GLU A 741 3.17 -3.63 -1.48
CA GLU A 741 4.62 -3.69 -1.35
C GLU A 741 5.21 -4.63 -2.41
N ARG A 742 6.31 -4.21 -3.03
CA ARG A 742 7.07 -5.05 -3.96
C ARG A 742 8.24 -5.75 -3.26
N PHE A 743 8.61 -6.92 -3.75
CA PHE A 743 9.89 -7.55 -3.45
C PHE A 743 10.94 -6.94 -4.37
N HIS A 744 11.60 -5.88 -3.89
CA HIS A 744 12.80 -5.38 -4.57
C HIS A 744 13.79 -6.54 -4.70
N ARG A 745 14.44 -6.64 -5.86
CA ARG A 745 15.46 -7.65 -6.14
C ARG A 745 16.83 -6.99 -6.25
N SER A 746 17.86 -7.76 -5.95
CA SER A 746 19.24 -7.30 -6.09
C SER A 746 19.58 -7.17 -7.57
N ARG A 747 19.88 -5.95 -8.03
CA ARG A 747 20.16 -5.64 -9.43
C ARG A 747 21.24 -4.55 -9.56
N LYS A 748 21.80 -4.41 -10.76
CA LYS A 748 22.67 -3.27 -11.09
C LYS A 748 21.78 -2.01 -11.11
N ALA A 749 22.20 -0.99 -10.38
CA ALA A 749 21.50 0.29 -10.30
C ALA A 749 22.51 1.43 -10.53
N SER A 750 22.03 2.60 -10.93
CA SER A 750 22.87 3.70 -11.42
C SER A 750 22.42 5.05 -10.86
N TRP A 751 22.06 5.08 -9.58
CA TRP A 751 21.60 6.29 -8.89
C TRP A 751 22.62 6.78 -7.87
N VAL A 752 22.65 8.09 -7.67
CA VAL A 752 23.40 8.77 -6.60
C VAL A 752 22.62 10.00 -6.12
N ARG A 753 22.70 10.26 -4.81
CA ARG A 753 21.97 11.33 -4.12
C ARG A 753 22.89 12.18 -3.26
N ILE A 754 22.65 13.48 -3.30
CA ILE A 754 23.07 14.44 -2.27
C ILE A 754 21.84 15.12 -1.67
N GLY A 755 21.94 15.63 -0.45
CA GLY A 755 20.77 16.26 0.18
C GLY A 755 21.11 17.39 1.15
N LYS A 756 20.18 18.33 1.25
CA LYS A 756 20.17 19.42 2.23
C LYS A 756 19.03 19.17 3.22
N HIS A 757 19.36 19.00 4.50
CA HIS A 757 18.38 18.99 5.58
C HIS A 757 18.16 20.39 6.12
N PHE A 758 16.89 20.76 6.32
CA PHE A 758 16.55 22.02 6.97
C PHE A 758 16.65 21.83 8.49
N GLY A 759 17.31 22.76 9.19
CA GLY A 759 17.50 22.69 10.65
C GLY A 759 16.20 22.76 11.46
N SER A 760 15.11 23.18 10.81
CA SER A 760 13.74 23.15 11.31
C SER A 760 12.80 22.78 10.18
N LEU A 761 11.58 22.37 10.51
CA LEU A 761 10.51 22.22 9.52
C LEU A 761 10.28 23.56 8.81
N LEU A 762 10.28 23.53 7.48
CA LEU A 762 10.08 24.69 6.63
C LEU A 762 8.63 24.72 6.15
N ASP A 763 8.00 25.88 6.31
CA ASP A 763 6.68 26.17 5.73
C ASP A 763 6.84 26.97 4.44
N ILE A 764 6.55 26.31 3.32
CA ILE A 764 6.45 26.86 1.97
C ILE A 764 5.05 26.65 1.39
N THR A 765 4.02 26.66 2.23
CA THR A 765 2.62 26.49 1.77
C THR A 765 2.22 27.50 0.69
N GLY A 766 2.82 28.70 0.71
CA GLY A 766 2.65 29.74 -0.30
C GLY A 766 3.50 29.57 -1.57
N GLN A 767 4.48 28.67 -1.57
CA GLN A 767 5.50 28.50 -2.62
C GLN A 767 5.63 27.03 -3.05
N GLN A 768 4.58 26.49 -3.67
CA GLN A 768 4.48 25.04 -3.94
C GLN A 768 5.18 24.58 -5.23
N ALA A 769 5.56 25.52 -6.10
CA ALA A 769 6.33 25.24 -7.31
C ALA A 769 7.83 25.31 -7.03
N LEU A 770 8.65 24.59 -7.80
CA LEU A 770 10.09 24.78 -7.84
C LEU A 770 10.49 25.42 -9.17
N GLY A 771 11.34 26.44 -9.10
CA GLY A 771 12.02 27.02 -10.25
C GLY A 771 13.52 26.80 -10.14
N VAL A 772 14.14 26.31 -11.21
CA VAL A 772 15.58 26.03 -11.25
C VAL A 772 16.13 26.24 -12.65
N TRP A 773 17.33 26.82 -12.75
CA TRP A 773 18.13 26.77 -13.97
C TRP A 773 19.00 25.53 -13.95
N ILE A 774 18.92 24.74 -15.03
CA ILE A 774 19.67 23.49 -15.18
C ILE A 774 20.54 23.61 -16.43
N LYS A 775 21.83 23.33 -16.30
CA LYS A 775 22.74 23.17 -17.43
C LYS A 775 22.95 21.68 -17.67
N GLY A 776 22.44 21.18 -18.79
CA GLY A 776 22.62 19.80 -19.19
C GLY A 776 23.88 19.58 -20.04
N ASP A 777 24.38 18.35 -20.04
CA ASP A 777 25.45 17.87 -20.91
C ASP A 777 24.94 17.07 -22.13
N GLY A 778 23.64 16.76 -22.17
CA GLY A 778 22.95 16.07 -23.25
C GLY A 778 23.15 14.55 -23.27
N LYS A 779 23.59 13.93 -22.17
CA LYS A 779 23.89 12.49 -22.12
C LYS A 779 22.71 11.60 -21.74
N GLY A 780 21.58 12.18 -21.36
CA GLY A 780 20.32 11.46 -21.17
C GLY A 780 20.15 10.82 -19.78
N GLU A 781 21.02 11.14 -18.82
CA GLU A 781 20.77 10.85 -17.41
C GLU A 781 19.56 11.62 -16.89
N TRP A 782 19.10 11.22 -15.72
CA TRP A 782 17.91 11.75 -15.10
C TRP A 782 18.25 12.52 -13.83
N LEU A 783 17.88 13.79 -13.80
CA LEU A 783 17.87 14.59 -12.60
C LEU A 783 16.53 14.42 -11.88
N ASN A 784 16.56 14.15 -10.57
CA ASN A 784 15.37 14.24 -9.71
C ASN A 784 15.61 15.26 -8.60
N LEU A 785 14.77 16.29 -8.56
CA LEU A 785 14.65 17.15 -7.37
C LEU A 785 13.55 16.57 -6.49
N GLN A 786 13.90 16.03 -5.33
CA GLN A 786 12.95 15.37 -4.44
C GLN A 786 12.79 16.18 -3.15
N MET A 787 11.57 16.64 -2.87
CA MET A 787 11.23 17.24 -1.58
C MET A 787 10.85 16.15 -0.57
N ARG A 788 11.16 16.38 0.71
CA ARG A 788 10.78 15.49 1.82
C ARG A 788 9.92 16.21 2.84
N GLY A 789 8.79 15.62 3.21
CA GLY A 789 7.90 16.09 4.26
C GLY A 789 7.96 15.22 5.53
N GLN A 790 7.74 15.85 6.68
CA GLN A 790 7.64 15.20 8.00
C GLN A 790 6.41 15.72 8.78
N GLY A 791 5.27 15.78 8.11
CA GLY A 791 4.00 16.18 8.70
C GLY A 791 3.25 15.00 9.33
N ARG A 792 1.97 14.84 8.96
CA ARG A 792 1.16 13.68 9.37
C ARG A 792 1.79 12.37 8.88
N PHE A 793 2.31 12.37 7.66
CA PHE A 793 3.03 11.24 7.06
C PHE A 793 4.47 11.63 6.73
N PHE A 794 5.36 10.62 6.63
CA PHE A 794 6.63 10.79 5.95
C PHE A 794 6.40 10.68 4.45
N THR A 795 6.63 11.76 3.72
CA THR A 795 6.29 11.85 2.29
C THR A 795 7.47 12.35 1.46
N TYR A 796 7.39 12.06 0.17
CA TYR A 796 8.30 12.59 -0.84
C TYR A 796 7.49 12.97 -2.07
N SER A 797 8.02 13.92 -2.83
CA SER A 797 7.50 14.31 -4.13
C SER A 797 8.67 14.40 -5.09
N ASP A 798 8.60 13.59 -6.14
CA ASP A 798 9.65 13.45 -7.15
C ASP A 798 9.34 14.36 -8.35
N PHE A 799 10.38 15.02 -8.86
CA PHE A 799 10.30 15.88 -10.03
C PHE A 799 11.45 15.54 -10.98
N TYR A 800 11.12 14.76 -12.00
CA TYR A 800 12.09 14.20 -12.93
C TYR A 800 12.36 15.13 -14.12
N VAL A 801 13.63 15.34 -14.45
CA VAL A 801 14.08 16.08 -15.63
C VAL A 801 15.08 15.22 -16.42
N PRO A 802 14.74 14.73 -17.62
CA PRO A 802 15.72 14.07 -18.49
C PRO A 802 16.73 15.09 -19.01
N ILE A 803 18.03 14.76 -18.95
CA ILE A 803 19.13 15.63 -19.40
C ILE A 803 19.51 15.28 -20.84
N ASP A 804 18.55 15.45 -21.76
CA ASP A 804 18.71 15.24 -23.20
C ASP A 804 19.14 16.49 -23.97
N PHE A 805 19.41 17.58 -23.25
CA PHE A 805 19.73 18.90 -23.79
C PHE A 805 21.10 19.38 -23.31
N THR A 806 21.70 20.26 -24.10
CA THR A 806 22.96 20.93 -23.74
C THR A 806 22.72 22.38 -23.39
N GLY A 807 23.53 22.91 -22.47
CA GLY A 807 23.45 24.31 -22.07
C GLY A 807 22.34 24.60 -21.05
N TRP A 808 22.18 25.88 -20.70
CA TRP A 808 21.27 26.31 -19.65
C TRP A 808 19.81 26.35 -20.12
N ARG A 809 18.93 25.76 -19.31
CA ARG A 809 17.48 25.76 -19.48
C ARG A 809 16.81 26.06 -18.14
N TYR A 810 15.81 26.94 -18.17
CA TYR A 810 14.96 27.18 -17.01
C TYR A 810 13.85 26.12 -16.97
N VAL A 811 13.62 25.53 -15.81
CA VAL A 811 12.61 24.49 -15.59
C VAL A 811 11.72 24.89 -14.43
N GLU A 812 10.40 24.75 -14.63
CA GLU A 812 9.37 24.89 -13.61
C GLU A 812 8.85 23.48 -13.26
N LEU A 813 8.83 23.14 -11.98
CA LEU A 813 8.40 21.83 -11.47
C LEU A 813 7.25 22.06 -10.48
N LEU A 814 6.05 21.61 -10.83
CA LEU A 814 4.83 21.91 -10.09
C LEU A 814 4.13 20.64 -9.63
N GLU A 815 3.81 19.78 -10.59
CA GLU A 815 3.15 18.50 -10.38
C GLU A 815 4.18 17.40 -10.08
N PRO A 816 4.09 16.69 -8.94
CA PRO A 816 4.93 15.53 -8.67
C PRO A 816 4.69 14.41 -9.69
N ASP A 817 5.75 13.73 -10.08
CA ASP A 817 5.73 12.70 -11.12
C ASP A 817 5.76 11.30 -10.50
N CYS A 818 4.56 10.70 -10.36
CA CYS A 818 4.42 9.32 -9.87
C CYS A 818 4.39 8.29 -11.01
N ASP A 819 4.03 8.68 -12.23
CA ASP A 819 3.76 7.75 -13.33
C ASP A 819 5.05 7.24 -13.96
N ARG A 820 6.12 8.05 -13.93
CA ARG A 820 7.42 7.69 -14.50
C ARG A 820 8.36 7.01 -13.50
N PHE A 821 7.90 6.77 -12.27
CA PHE A 821 8.72 6.12 -11.23
C PHE A 821 9.31 4.78 -11.72
N ASP A 822 8.49 3.99 -12.44
CA ASP A 822 8.87 2.67 -12.94
C ASP A 822 9.74 2.69 -14.22
N GLU A 823 10.05 3.86 -14.79
CA GLU A 823 11.00 3.98 -15.92
C GLU A 823 12.46 3.74 -15.48
N LEU A 824 12.73 3.89 -14.18
CA LEU A 824 14.06 3.77 -13.60
C LEU A 824 14.06 2.93 -12.32
N SER A 825 15.25 2.53 -11.92
CA SER A 825 15.46 1.80 -10.66
C SER A 825 15.76 2.78 -9.53
N TRP A 826 15.00 2.69 -8.43
CA TRP A 826 15.13 3.53 -7.25
C TRP A 826 15.29 2.71 -5.96
N PRO A 827 15.99 3.22 -4.94
CA PRO A 827 16.17 2.52 -3.68
C PRO A 827 15.01 2.72 -2.68
N TYR A 828 14.01 3.53 -3.03
CA TYR A 828 12.88 3.88 -2.16
C TYR A 828 11.53 3.44 -2.74
N ALA A 829 10.44 3.76 -2.04
CA ALA A 829 9.06 3.48 -2.47
C ALA A 829 8.71 1.99 -2.65
N ARG A 830 9.22 1.13 -1.76
CA ARG A 830 8.84 -0.30 -1.73
C ARG A 830 7.32 -0.50 -1.62
N ALA A 831 6.63 0.35 -0.86
CA ALA A 831 5.17 0.49 -0.87
C ALA A 831 4.76 1.49 -1.98
N VAL A 832 4.59 1.00 -3.21
CA VAL A 832 4.47 1.84 -4.41
C VAL A 832 3.25 2.76 -4.39
N TYR A 833 2.14 2.29 -3.82
CA TYR A 833 0.88 3.04 -3.83
C TYR A 833 0.97 4.37 -3.05
N LYS A 834 1.95 4.53 -2.15
CA LYS A 834 2.19 5.78 -1.43
C LYS A 834 2.61 6.93 -2.34
N LEU A 835 3.35 6.64 -3.43
CA LEU A 835 3.75 7.63 -4.44
C LEU A 835 2.53 8.30 -5.10
N HIS A 836 1.51 7.50 -5.36
CA HIS A 836 0.29 7.97 -6.01
C HIS A 836 -0.68 8.65 -5.05
N ARG A 837 -0.62 8.30 -3.77
CA ARG A 837 -1.56 8.80 -2.75
C ARG A 837 -1.11 10.08 -2.08
N HIS A 838 0.17 10.19 -1.74
CA HIS A 838 0.67 11.23 -0.85
C HIS A 838 1.56 12.23 -1.60
N GLY A 839 1.32 13.52 -1.37
CA GLY A 839 2.26 14.58 -1.71
C GLY A 839 2.99 15.11 -0.48
N VAL A 840 3.99 15.95 -0.69
CA VAL A 840 4.66 16.68 0.41
C VAL A 840 3.68 17.63 1.11
N GLU A 841 3.69 17.58 2.43
CA GLU A 841 3.01 18.56 3.29
C GLU A 841 3.90 19.81 3.34
N TYR A 842 3.54 20.85 2.58
CA TYR A 842 4.37 22.04 2.38
C TYR A 842 4.58 22.91 3.63
N ASP A 843 3.86 22.65 4.73
CA ASP A 843 4.05 23.30 6.03
C ASP A 843 5.11 22.60 6.90
N SER A 844 5.61 21.45 6.45
CA SER A 844 6.46 20.55 7.24
C SER A 844 7.56 19.91 6.38
N VAL A 845 8.14 20.71 5.49
CA VAL A 845 9.25 20.26 4.63
C VAL A 845 10.54 20.16 5.46
N VAL A 846 11.24 19.03 5.35
CA VAL A 846 12.43 18.73 6.15
C VAL A 846 13.72 18.61 5.33
N ALA A 847 13.62 18.34 4.03
CA ALA A 847 14.80 18.25 3.17
C ALA A 847 14.49 18.49 1.69
N LEU A 848 15.53 18.87 0.96
CA LEU A 848 15.62 18.82 -0.51
C LEU A 848 16.75 17.85 -0.89
N HIS A 849 16.42 16.84 -1.69
CA HIS A 849 17.39 15.91 -2.27
C HIS A 849 17.56 16.17 -3.76
N VAL A 850 18.79 16.00 -4.25
CA VAL A 850 19.12 16.02 -5.67
C VAL A 850 19.66 14.64 -6.03
N TRP A 851 19.06 14.00 -7.01
CA TRP A 851 19.50 12.71 -7.52
C TRP A 851 19.94 12.80 -8.97
N LEU A 852 20.96 12.02 -9.33
CA LEU A 852 21.24 11.61 -10.70
C LEU A 852 20.97 10.11 -10.83
N ASN A 853 20.30 9.69 -11.90
CA ASN A 853 19.99 8.30 -12.20
C ASN A 853 20.17 8.00 -13.70
N GLY A 854 20.25 6.74 -14.09
CA GLY A 854 20.43 6.33 -15.49
C GLY A 854 21.83 6.57 -16.07
N VAL A 855 22.86 6.78 -15.22
CA VAL A 855 24.24 6.95 -15.71
C VAL A 855 24.76 5.64 -16.31
N ALA A 856 25.24 5.69 -17.55
CA ALA A 856 25.79 4.52 -18.24
C ALA A 856 27.13 4.08 -17.62
N GLU A 857 27.45 2.79 -17.74
CA GLU A 857 28.68 2.22 -17.16
C GLU A 857 29.93 2.77 -17.87
N GLY A 858 30.89 3.26 -17.10
CA GLY A 858 32.11 3.90 -17.60
C GLY A 858 31.94 5.37 -17.96
N ASP A 859 30.73 5.91 -17.89
CA ASP A 859 30.45 7.30 -18.26
C ASP A 859 30.50 8.25 -17.06
N ASP A 860 30.88 9.49 -17.38
CA ASP A 860 30.78 10.67 -16.53
C ASP A 860 29.61 11.53 -17.01
N VAL A 861 28.80 12.04 -16.09
CA VAL A 861 27.74 13.03 -16.37
C VAL A 861 27.97 14.28 -15.54
N GLU A 862 27.60 15.44 -16.09
CA GLU A 862 27.68 16.73 -15.41
C GLU A 862 26.36 17.49 -15.57
N VAL A 863 25.74 17.83 -14.44
CA VAL A 863 24.67 18.81 -14.38
C VAL A 863 25.13 20.02 -13.58
N MET A 864 24.82 21.23 -14.07
CA MET A 864 24.94 22.43 -13.24
C MET A 864 23.56 22.96 -12.83
N LEU A 865 23.40 23.28 -11.55
CA LEU A 865 22.17 23.80 -10.97
C LEU A 865 22.41 25.24 -10.51
N GLY A 866 21.59 26.17 -10.98
CA GLY A 866 21.41 27.46 -10.31
C GLY A 866 20.60 27.29 -9.03
N ALA A 867 20.43 28.37 -8.26
CA ALA A 867 19.65 28.31 -7.01
C ALA A 867 18.27 27.64 -7.21
N VAL A 868 17.89 26.76 -6.28
CA VAL A 868 16.57 26.12 -6.30
C VAL A 868 15.63 27.00 -5.51
N ARG A 869 14.62 27.57 -6.18
CA ARG A 869 13.64 28.45 -5.55
C ARG A 869 12.29 27.77 -5.44
N ALA A 870 11.71 27.77 -4.25
CA ALA A 870 10.30 27.56 -4.05
C ALA A 870 9.57 28.84 -4.48
N LEU A 871 8.61 28.72 -5.40
CA LEU A 871 7.93 29.84 -6.05
C LEU A 871 6.41 29.75 -5.85
N PRO A 872 5.72 30.90 -5.74
CA PRO A 872 4.26 30.94 -5.77
C PRO A 872 3.70 30.29 -7.03
N VAL A 873 2.58 29.59 -6.88
CA VAL A 873 1.82 29.03 -8.00
C VAL A 873 0.95 30.12 -8.62
N VAL A 874 0.97 30.23 -9.94
CA VAL A 874 0.28 31.26 -10.71
C VAL A 874 -0.83 30.66 -11.56
N THR A 875 -1.98 31.33 -11.55
CA THR A 875 -3.12 30.99 -12.40
C THR A 875 -2.96 31.66 -13.76
N ASN A 876 -2.84 30.85 -14.81
CA ASN A 876 -2.78 31.29 -16.19
C ASN A 876 -4.16 31.71 -16.70
N ARG A 877 -4.18 32.57 -17.72
CA ARG A 877 -5.38 32.89 -18.51
C ARG A 877 -5.11 32.62 -19.99
N PHE A 878 -5.86 31.70 -20.56
CA PHE A 878 -5.81 31.28 -21.95
C PHE A 878 -6.88 32.04 -22.71
N ILE A 879 -6.48 32.73 -23.78
CA ILE A 879 -7.38 33.45 -24.67
C ILE A 879 -7.24 32.82 -26.05
N GLN A 880 -8.34 32.28 -26.55
CA GLN A 880 -8.41 31.61 -27.85
C GLN A 880 -7.34 30.51 -28.01
N PRO A 881 -7.30 29.50 -27.12
CA PRO A 881 -6.35 28.41 -27.26
C PRO A 881 -6.53 27.73 -28.62
N THR A 882 -5.44 27.31 -29.22
CA THR A 882 -5.36 26.76 -30.57
C THR A 882 -4.52 25.49 -30.55
N VAL A 883 -5.03 24.44 -31.16
CA VAL A 883 -4.28 23.20 -31.41
C VAL A 883 -4.06 23.07 -32.91
N VAL A 884 -2.84 22.75 -33.30
CA VAL A 884 -2.44 22.53 -34.70
C VAL A 884 -2.08 21.06 -34.87
N ILE A 885 -2.63 20.40 -35.89
CA ILE A 885 -2.29 19.02 -36.26
C ILE A 885 -1.94 19.02 -37.74
N ASN A 886 -0.74 18.54 -38.08
CA ASN A 886 -0.23 18.48 -39.46
C ASN A 886 -0.32 19.81 -40.23
N GLY A 887 -0.18 20.94 -39.52
CA GLY A 887 -0.23 22.29 -40.08
C GLY A 887 -1.63 22.90 -40.18
N GLU A 888 -2.69 22.14 -39.89
CA GLU A 888 -4.07 22.64 -39.81
C GLU A 888 -4.42 23.02 -38.37
N ALA A 889 -5.01 24.21 -38.18
CA ALA A 889 -5.27 24.78 -36.87
C ALA A 889 -6.77 24.78 -36.52
N VAL A 890 -7.09 24.43 -35.27
CA VAL A 890 -8.40 24.66 -34.65
C VAL A 890 -8.25 25.61 -33.48
N THR A 891 -8.91 26.77 -33.56
CA THR A 891 -8.93 27.79 -32.50
C THR A 891 -10.26 27.73 -31.76
N PHE A 892 -10.22 27.59 -30.44
CA PHE A 892 -11.40 27.54 -29.60
C PHE A 892 -11.83 28.96 -29.20
N PRO A 893 -13.10 29.37 -29.42
CA PRO A 893 -13.58 30.74 -29.19
C PRO A 893 -13.90 31.01 -27.70
N ILE A 894 -13.02 30.59 -26.81
CA ILE A 894 -13.22 30.54 -25.37
C ILE A 894 -12.05 31.16 -24.62
N GLU A 895 -12.32 31.50 -23.36
CA GLU A 895 -11.29 31.86 -22.39
C GLU A 895 -11.28 30.85 -21.24
N MET A 896 -10.09 30.46 -20.82
CA MET A 896 -9.90 29.52 -19.71
C MET A 896 -8.91 30.09 -18.71
N VAL A 897 -9.02 29.65 -17.46
CA VAL A 897 -7.98 29.88 -16.46
C VAL A 897 -7.48 28.55 -15.92
N SER A 898 -6.32 28.54 -15.24
CA SER A 898 -5.81 27.30 -14.64
C SER A 898 -6.86 26.60 -13.77
N GLY A 899 -6.94 25.28 -13.88
CA GLY A 899 -7.98 24.45 -13.28
C GLY A 899 -9.20 24.24 -14.19
N HIS A 900 -9.39 25.03 -15.25
CA HIS A 900 -10.43 24.76 -16.24
C HIS A 900 -9.99 23.65 -17.20
N ARG A 901 -10.97 22.88 -17.68
CA ARG A 901 -10.79 21.96 -18.81
C ARG A 901 -11.79 22.24 -19.92
N LEU A 902 -11.37 21.98 -21.13
CA LEU A 902 -12.17 21.99 -22.34
C LEU A 902 -12.23 20.56 -22.87
N GLU A 903 -13.42 20.08 -23.22
CA GLU A 903 -13.63 18.81 -23.90
C GLU A 903 -14.42 19.05 -25.19
N VAL A 904 -13.94 18.51 -26.31
CA VAL A 904 -14.53 18.69 -27.65
C VAL A 904 -14.67 17.36 -28.37
N SER A 905 -15.88 17.08 -28.85
CA SER A 905 -16.18 15.95 -29.73
C SER A 905 -16.89 16.44 -30.98
N GLY A 906 -16.33 16.16 -32.16
CA GLY A 906 -16.84 16.70 -33.42
C GLY A 906 -16.75 18.23 -33.46
N ILE A 907 -17.91 18.90 -33.44
CA ILE A 907 -18.00 20.36 -33.47
C ILE A 907 -18.48 20.98 -32.15
N GLU A 908 -18.96 20.17 -31.20
CA GLU A 908 -19.46 20.66 -29.90
C GLU A 908 -18.34 20.62 -28.86
N GLY A 909 -18.14 21.76 -28.19
CA GLY A 909 -17.19 21.90 -27.09
C GLY A 909 -17.87 22.32 -25.80
N THR A 910 -17.39 21.80 -24.68
CA THR A 910 -17.83 22.20 -23.33
C THR A 910 -16.63 22.58 -22.47
N VAL A 911 -16.72 23.72 -21.78
CA VAL A 911 -15.73 24.15 -20.78
C VAL A 911 -16.27 23.84 -19.38
N PHE A 912 -15.41 23.27 -18.55
CA PHE A 912 -15.67 22.96 -17.16
C PHE A 912 -14.70 23.71 -16.25
N ASP A 913 -15.18 24.12 -15.07
CA ASP A 913 -14.30 24.60 -14.01
C ASP A 913 -13.59 23.43 -13.30
N GLN A 914 -12.74 23.80 -12.34
CA GLN A 914 -11.97 22.88 -11.50
C GLN A 914 -12.82 21.88 -10.72
N GLN A 915 -14.06 22.21 -10.40
CA GLN A 915 -15.00 21.34 -9.69
C GLN A 915 -15.83 20.46 -10.64
N GLY A 916 -15.53 20.51 -11.94
CA GLY A 916 -16.29 19.85 -13.00
C GLY A 916 -17.59 20.57 -13.33
N LYS A 917 -17.84 21.79 -12.85
CA LYS A 917 -19.06 22.52 -13.20
C LYS A 917 -18.98 22.96 -14.66
N LYS A 918 -20.01 22.65 -15.44
CA LYS A 918 -20.17 23.19 -16.79
C LYS A 918 -20.26 24.73 -16.74
N LEU A 919 -19.36 25.41 -17.45
CA LEU A 919 -19.32 26.87 -17.56
C LEU A 919 -20.01 27.36 -18.83
N GLU A 920 -19.59 26.83 -19.97
CA GLU A 920 -20.12 27.21 -21.28
C GLU A 920 -20.06 26.06 -22.29
N THR A 921 -20.89 26.14 -23.31
CA THR A 921 -20.82 25.33 -24.52
C THR A 921 -20.66 26.22 -25.73
N PHE A 922 -19.91 25.74 -26.70
CA PHE A 922 -19.75 26.41 -27.98
C PHE A 922 -19.77 25.41 -29.13
N GLN A 923 -19.90 25.95 -30.34
CA GLN A 923 -19.82 25.21 -31.58
C GLN A 923 -18.63 25.74 -32.37
N LEU A 924 -17.79 24.84 -32.87
CA LEU A 924 -16.69 25.19 -33.76
C LEU A 924 -17.23 25.60 -35.13
N SER A 925 -16.56 26.55 -35.78
CA SER A 925 -16.85 26.92 -37.17
C SER A 925 -16.35 25.89 -38.19
N GLY A 926 -15.48 24.97 -37.76
CA GLY A 926 -14.95 23.85 -38.53
C GLY A 926 -14.79 22.59 -37.66
N SER A 927 -14.19 21.54 -38.20
CA SER A 927 -13.88 20.31 -37.45
C SER A 927 -12.51 20.37 -36.78
N ILE A 928 -12.29 19.52 -35.79
CA ILE A 928 -10.94 19.22 -35.29
C ILE A 928 -10.15 18.57 -36.45
N PRO A 929 -8.92 19.04 -36.76
CA PRO A 929 -8.03 18.40 -37.73
C PRO A 929 -7.82 16.91 -37.48
N THR A 930 -7.55 16.14 -38.54
CA THR A 930 -7.43 14.68 -38.45
C THR A 930 -6.03 14.23 -38.02
N LEU A 931 -5.98 13.12 -37.29
CA LEU A 931 -4.77 12.32 -37.14
C LEU A 931 -4.72 11.30 -38.27
N SER A 932 -3.62 11.27 -39.01
CA SER A 932 -3.34 10.26 -40.04
C SER A 932 -2.56 9.07 -39.44
N PRO A 933 -2.64 7.87 -40.04
CA PRO A 933 -1.76 6.76 -39.67
C PRO A 933 -0.28 7.16 -39.77
N GLY A 934 0.50 6.83 -38.74
CA GLY A 934 1.92 7.20 -38.61
C GLY A 934 2.15 8.49 -37.80
N PRO A 935 3.30 9.16 -38.00
CA PRO A 935 3.66 10.36 -37.22
C PRO A 935 2.83 11.58 -37.62
N ASN A 936 2.34 12.32 -36.63
CA ASN A 936 1.56 13.54 -36.76
C ASN A 936 2.24 14.67 -35.99
N ALA A 937 2.46 15.81 -36.64
CA ALA A 937 3.06 16.98 -35.99
C ALA A 937 1.99 17.79 -35.26
N ILE A 938 2.17 17.99 -33.95
CA ILE A 938 1.24 18.72 -33.10
C ILE A 938 1.88 20.00 -32.57
N ALA A 939 1.09 21.08 -32.48
CA ALA A 939 1.48 22.29 -31.78
C ALA A 939 0.33 22.84 -30.92
N PHE A 940 0.69 23.57 -29.86
CA PHE A 940 -0.26 24.28 -29.02
C PHE A 940 0.08 25.77 -28.94
N GLU A 941 -0.92 26.62 -29.13
CA GLU A 941 -0.78 28.07 -29.12
C GLU A 941 -1.90 28.71 -28.30
N THR A 942 -1.60 29.80 -27.59
CA THR A 942 -2.63 30.60 -26.90
C THR A 942 -2.13 32.02 -26.74
N LYS A 943 -3.03 32.99 -26.74
CA LYS A 943 -2.72 34.29 -26.15
C LYS A 943 -2.82 34.15 -24.63
N SER A 944 -1.83 34.64 -23.90
CA SER A 944 -1.82 34.62 -22.44
C SER A 944 -1.26 35.93 -21.91
N ALA A 945 -1.77 36.37 -20.76
CA ALA A 945 -1.19 37.47 -20.01
C ALA A 945 0.10 37.06 -19.27
N PHE A 946 0.35 35.75 -19.16
CA PHE A 946 1.55 35.19 -18.55
C PHE A 946 2.55 34.73 -19.61
N PRO A 947 3.87 34.90 -19.37
CA PRO A 947 4.89 34.62 -20.37
C PRO A 947 5.06 33.12 -20.68
N ARG A 948 4.63 32.23 -19.79
CA ARG A 948 4.82 30.77 -19.89
C ARG A 948 3.54 29.99 -19.52
N PRO A 949 2.46 30.08 -20.31
CA PRO A 949 1.25 29.32 -20.03
C PRO A 949 1.51 27.82 -20.23
N ARG A 950 1.03 27.00 -19.29
CA ARG A 950 1.16 25.52 -19.32
C ARG A 950 -0.21 24.86 -19.49
N ALA A 951 -0.30 23.88 -20.38
CA ALA A 951 -1.51 23.12 -20.64
C ALA A 951 -1.23 21.62 -20.76
N ARG A 952 -2.26 20.80 -20.54
CA ARG A 952 -2.28 19.37 -20.87
C ARG A 952 -3.17 19.16 -22.08
N VAL A 953 -2.64 18.56 -23.15
CA VAL A 953 -3.38 18.27 -24.38
C VAL A 953 -3.55 16.76 -24.51
N SER A 954 -4.79 16.31 -24.54
CA SER A 954 -5.16 14.92 -24.76
C SER A 954 -5.88 14.77 -26.09
N LEU A 955 -5.36 13.91 -26.97
CA LEU A 955 -6.00 13.49 -28.21
C LEU A 955 -6.42 12.03 -28.06
N VAL A 956 -7.70 11.72 -28.31
CA VAL A 956 -8.24 10.37 -28.20
C VAL A 956 -8.86 9.95 -29.52
N THR A 957 -8.40 8.82 -30.05
CA THR A 957 -9.00 8.14 -31.21
C THR A 957 -9.77 6.91 -30.74
N ARG A 958 -10.78 6.53 -31.52
CA ARG A 958 -11.63 5.37 -31.26
C ARG A 958 -11.51 4.40 -32.44
N ASN A 959 -11.24 3.14 -32.13
CA ASN A 959 -11.32 2.09 -33.12
C ASN A 959 -12.80 1.75 -33.39
N PRO A 960 -13.27 1.77 -34.66
CA PRO A 960 -14.65 1.49 -35.00
C PRO A 960 -15.06 0.02 -34.81
N ASP A 961 -14.10 -0.90 -34.69
CA ASP A 961 -14.34 -2.32 -34.48
C ASP A 961 -14.39 -2.64 -32.97
N PRO A 962 -15.59 -2.92 -32.40
CA PRO A 962 -15.70 -3.26 -31.00
C PRO A 962 -15.26 -4.71 -30.74
N VAL A 963 -14.80 -4.95 -29.51
CA VAL A 963 -14.63 -6.31 -28.98
C VAL A 963 -16.01 -6.87 -28.63
N ARG A 964 -16.26 -8.14 -28.98
CA ARG A 964 -17.55 -8.84 -28.84
C ARG A 964 -17.42 -10.24 -28.27
#